data_AF-A0A965VDH6-F1
#
_entry.id   AF-A0A965VDH6-F1
#
_cell.length_a   1.000
_cell.length_b   1.000
_cell.length_c   1.000
_cell.angle_alpha   90.00
_cell.angle_beta   90.00
_cell.angle_gamma   90.00
#
_symmetry.space_group_name_H-M   'P 1'
#
loop_
_entity.id
_entity.type
_entity.pdbx_description
1 polymer ?
#
loop_
_entity_poly.entity_id
_entity_poly.type
_entity_poly.pdbx_seq_one_letter_code
_entity_poly.pdbx_strand_id
1 'polypeptide(L)'
;MSAAPRRLHPAVVPMALAVLALRAAAAADFDGWEGMRVIPLDGRAERLVVADLGGDGRDDVILVNPRQARLDLYRWLPPAERVRHDASDPDRPNELPLAPEWAHGEVAIDEMPVDVVAHDVDGDKRPELLVLTTPSNRISVYAQVADRRIDERGAWKKTGEWNLLAGTPVGRSGCLLVRDLPGGGHELLVSYEQGIQRLPLQAGGRAVWLAPRESRGRIDWHLADLDGDGDSDLVEWTGAARQVVRLYACAPDGSLLPAQTIYEQPVEGLQTAAPAAGKADLLLLGGNDKGVLRRYQLARAEPSSVGRQDALPMASAARRGWCGMQIGGPDAATPAVVAIDAAQPRLRLHRLGEAGWLTEETFPAIGGMRALAAPAAQGLLLVWAKDAADLHRCRWENGRLTYPQPWEREGKDRRILALDTIGSTVWWAQRVGADVDLFVWPADATEPRQTRYADLGTKVEQVVWLGGDTLLVQDAYATAGRLVTLKDGKPVVSSPALLAKMDPAEYLALEVNGTLRRARLTDGVLQWLGDDLHPVDQVMLAEGQKIGSYLPQGPGAAWALEQGGGFLHRLKADDAGVMRVVESVKPPAGTALRGDPVLGLVLVDQERIVRLSAGQPWELKLLESIDGRIGRRSGVSESTIHRVLVTDLDGDGNEDAVLCDDRKHQLTALLRAAEGLQRSVTWTVFEDRKYPYDGGESKDLVAEPRRIAALDADGDRRRDLVMVSQDRLVVYLGKDDEQP
;
A
#
# COMPACT_ATOMS: atom_id res chain seq x y z
N MET A 1 -19.34 -78.68 31.15
CA MET A 1 -20.83 -78.73 31.18
C MET A 1 -21.34 -77.41 31.72
N SER A 2 -22.12 -76.71 30.89
CA SER A 2 -23.18 -75.75 31.22
C SER A 2 -23.05 -74.86 32.47
N ALA A 3 -22.83 -73.56 32.26
CA ALA A 3 -23.53 -72.51 33.00
C ALA A 3 -23.50 -71.20 32.18
N ALA A 4 -24.62 -70.89 31.52
CA ALA A 4 -24.85 -69.59 30.89
C ALA A 4 -25.44 -68.60 31.91
N PRO A 5 -24.92 -67.37 32.04
CA PRO A 5 -25.59 -66.31 32.78
C PRO A 5 -26.21 -65.25 31.86
N ARG A 6 -27.49 -64.99 32.14
CA ARG A 6 -28.31 -63.78 32.02
C ARG A 6 -27.81 -62.62 31.13
N ARG A 7 -28.66 -62.29 30.14
CA ARG A 7 -28.66 -61.03 29.38
C ARG A 7 -28.85 -59.83 30.31
N LEU A 8 -27.94 -58.87 30.23
CA LEU A 8 -28.13 -57.48 30.67
C LEU A 8 -28.24 -56.63 29.40
N HIS A 9 -29.35 -55.91 29.24
CA HIS A 9 -29.52 -54.89 28.22
C HIS A 9 -28.77 -53.62 28.65
N PRO A 10 -27.97 -52.98 27.77
CA PRO A 10 -27.42 -51.66 28.06
C PRO A 10 -28.51 -50.60 27.95
N ALA A 11 -28.56 -49.72 28.96
CA ALA A 11 -29.41 -48.54 29.00
C ALA A 11 -29.04 -47.57 27.87
N VAL A 12 -30.04 -47.18 27.08
CA VAL A 12 -29.94 -46.09 26.11
C VAL A 12 -30.11 -44.78 26.89
N VAL A 13 -29.04 -43.99 26.97
CA VAL A 13 -29.09 -42.59 27.41
C VAL A 13 -29.53 -41.76 26.20
N PRO A 14 -30.61 -40.96 26.27
CA PRO A 14 -30.96 -40.07 25.17
C PRO A 14 -30.03 -38.86 25.20
N MET A 15 -29.17 -38.78 24.18
CA MET A 15 -28.39 -37.59 23.85
C MET A 15 -29.36 -36.52 23.32
N ALA A 16 -29.70 -35.56 24.18
CA ALA A 16 -30.49 -34.39 23.79
C ALA A 16 -29.65 -33.51 22.85
N LEU A 17 -29.95 -33.57 21.56
CA LEU A 17 -29.47 -32.62 20.56
C LEU A 17 -30.18 -31.28 20.83
N ALA A 18 -29.49 -30.33 21.46
CA ALA A 18 -29.96 -28.95 21.53
C ALA A 18 -29.79 -28.33 20.13
N VAL A 19 -30.88 -28.28 19.37
CA VAL A 19 -30.96 -27.49 18.14
C VAL A 19 -31.00 -26.03 18.58
N LEU A 20 -29.87 -25.32 18.48
CA LEU A 20 -29.88 -23.85 18.49
C LEU A 20 -30.57 -23.40 17.21
N ALA A 21 -31.86 -23.10 17.30
CA ALA A 21 -32.54 -22.35 16.27
C ALA A 21 -32.05 -20.90 16.36
N LEU A 22 -31.06 -20.52 15.55
CA LEU A 22 -30.87 -19.11 15.22
C LEU A 22 -32.14 -18.66 14.50
N ARG A 23 -33.02 -17.94 15.20
CA ARG A 23 -33.99 -17.08 14.54
C ARG A 23 -33.18 -15.99 13.86
N ALA A 24 -33.07 -16.05 12.53
CA ALA A 24 -32.85 -14.84 11.76
C ALA A 24 -33.99 -13.90 12.15
N ALA A 25 -33.68 -12.81 12.85
CA ALA A 25 -34.62 -11.72 12.99
C ALA A 25 -34.96 -11.29 11.55
N ALA A 26 -36.24 -11.27 11.21
CA ALA A 26 -36.65 -10.62 9.97
C ALA A 26 -36.18 -9.16 10.09
N ALA A 27 -35.37 -8.69 9.14
CA ALA A 27 -34.99 -7.29 9.04
C ALA A 27 -36.28 -6.47 9.10
N ALA A 28 -36.39 -5.57 10.07
CA ALA A 28 -37.46 -4.60 10.08
C ALA A 28 -37.23 -3.65 8.90
N ASP A 29 -38.28 -3.19 8.24
CA ASP A 29 -38.15 -2.15 7.23
C ASP A 29 -37.59 -0.88 7.92
N PHE A 30 -36.47 -0.35 7.42
CA PHE A 30 -35.88 0.90 7.93
C PHE A 30 -36.60 2.11 7.33
N ASP A 31 -37.52 2.68 8.12
CA ASP A 31 -38.33 3.84 7.74
C ASP A 31 -37.66 5.20 8.05
N GLY A 32 -36.41 5.17 8.55
CA GLY A 32 -35.66 6.34 9.02
C GLY A 32 -35.62 6.43 10.55
N TRP A 33 -35.13 7.58 11.03
CA TRP A 33 -35.02 7.89 12.46
C TRP A 33 -36.25 8.65 12.95
N GLU A 34 -36.70 8.36 14.18
CA GLU A 34 -37.92 8.90 14.78
C GLU A 34 -37.66 10.19 15.58
N GLY A 35 -36.43 10.39 16.05
CA GLY A 35 -36.04 11.52 16.90
C GLY A 35 -34.82 12.26 16.41
N MET A 36 -34.66 13.52 16.83
CA MET A 36 -33.45 14.30 16.59
C MET A 36 -33.08 15.09 17.84
N ARG A 37 -31.79 15.07 18.20
CA ARG A 37 -31.18 15.90 19.23
C ARG A 37 -30.01 16.68 18.64
N VAL A 38 -29.85 17.92 19.09
CA VAL A 38 -28.78 18.81 18.63
C VAL A 38 -28.05 19.33 19.85
N ILE A 39 -26.77 19.02 19.93
CA ILE A 39 -25.91 19.38 21.05
C ILE A 39 -24.87 20.40 20.55
N PRO A 40 -24.77 21.60 21.16
CA PRO A 40 -23.73 22.55 20.82
C PRO A 40 -22.36 22.01 21.20
N LEU A 41 -21.38 22.22 20.33
CA LEU A 41 -19.98 21.83 20.56
C LEU A 41 -19.12 23.05 20.85
N ASP A 42 -18.25 22.92 21.85
CA ASP A 42 -17.23 23.91 22.16
C ASP A 42 -16.05 23.80 21.18
N GLY A 43 -16.23 24.35 19.98
CA GLY A 43 -15.22 24.37 18.93
C GLY A 43 -15.49 23.36 17.82
N ARG A 44 -14.43 23.05 17.06
CA ARG A 44 -14.53 22.26 15.83
C ARG A 44 -13.96 20.86 16.05
N ALA A 45 -14.82 19.92 16.43
CA ALA A 45 -14.44 18.51 16.61
C ALA A 45 -14.12 17.86 15.25
N GLU A 46 -12.87 17.49 14.98
CA GLU A 46 -12.45 16.94 13.67
C GLU A 46 -12.41 15.40 13.61
N ARG A 47 -12.60 14.74 14.75
CA ARG A 47 -12.67 13.29 14.90
C ARG A 47 -13.89 12.92 15.74
N LEU A 48 -14.54 11.84 15.36
CA LEU A 48 -15.67 11.23 16.03
C LEU A 48 -15.40 9.73 16.10
N VAL A 49 -15.50 9.17 17.30
CA VAL A 49 -15.36 7.74 17.59
C VAL A 49 -16.54 7.32 18.45
N VAL A 50 -17.02 6.11 18.24
CA VAL A 50 -18.10 5.49 19.01
C VAL A 50 -17.56 4.23 19.67
N ALA A 51 -17.82 4.05 20.97
CA ALA A 51 -17.47 2.84 21.70
C ALA A 51 -18.26 2.73 23.01
N ASP A 52 -18.54 1.52 23.47
CA ASP A 52 -19.03 1.23 24.83
C ASP A 52 -17.89 1.44 25.85
N LEU A 53 -17.72 2.67 26.34
CA LEU A 53 -16.67 3.01 27.30
C LEU A 53 -17.02 2.50 28.71
N GLY A 54 -18.32 2.43 29.02
CA GLY A 54 -18.84 1.99 30.30
C GLY A 54 -18.87 0.48 30.51
N GLY A 55 -18.76 -0.31 29.43
CA GLY A 55 -19.00 -1.75 29.43
C GLY A 55 -20.45 -2.10 29.77
N ASP A 56 -21.40 -1.20 29.51
CA ASP A 56 -22.82 -1.35 29.86
C ASP A 56 -23.70 -1.76 28.66
N GLY A 57 -23.08 -1.96 27.50
CA GLY A 57 -23.72 -2.33 26.24
C GLY A 57 -24.34 -1.15 25.50
N ARG A 58 -24.09 0.09 25.93
CA ARG A 58 -24.49 1.31 25.23
C ARG A 58 -23.26 1.98 24.65
N ASP A 59 -23.42 2.52 23.45
CA ASP A 59 -22.36 3.20 22.76
C ASP A 59 -22.26 4.67 23.21
N ASP A 60 -21.04 5.11 23.53
CA ASP A 60 -20.72 6.50 23.87
C ASP A 60 -20.04 7.22 22.70
N VAL A 61 -20.20 8.55 22.64
CA VAL A 61 -19.57 9.38 21.60
C VAL A 61 -18.34 10.08 22.14
N ILE A 62 -17.22 9.95 21.42
CA ILE A 62 -15.94 10.58 21.72
C ILE A 62 -15.62 11.57 20.61
N LEU A 63 -15.35 12.82 20.98
CA LEU A 63 -14.90 13.87 20.06
C LEU A 63 -13.51 14.37 20.45
N VAL A 64 -12.63 14.53 19.46
CA VAL A 64 -11.30 15.12 19.67
C VAL A 64 -11.38 16.63 19.54
N ASN A 65 -11.00 17.35 20.60
CA ASN A 65 -10.96 18.81 20.65
C ASN A 65 -9.51 19.32 20.77
N PRO A 66 -8.82 19.53 19.63
CA PRO A 66 -7.42 19.95 19.64
C PRO A 66 -7.25 21.36 20.22
N ARG A 67 -8.27 22.23 20.09
CA ARG A 67 -8.19 23.63 20.52
C ARG A 67 -8.15 23.78 22.05
N GLN A 68 -8.81 22.88 22.76
CA GLN A 68 -8.88 22.87 24.22
C GLN A 68 -8.02 21.77 24.85
N ALA A 69 -7.26 21.02 24.03
CA ALA A 69 -6.44 19.89 24.46
C ALA A 69 -7.22 18.89 25.31
N ARG A 70 -8.40 18.47 24.83
CA ARG A 70 -9.24 17.49 25.52
C ARG A 70 -9.97 16.56 24.56
N LEU A 71 -10.52 15.50 25.11
CA LEU A 71 -11.59 14.73 24.48
C LEU A 71 -12.91 15.09 25.14
N ASP A 72 -13.94 15.32 24.34
CA ASP A 72 -15.31 15.49 24.81
C ASP A 72 -16.04 14.14 24.72
N LEU A 73 -16.69 13.72 25.81
CA LEU A 73 -17.44 12.47 25.91
C LEU A 73 -18.92 12.76 26.07
N TYR A 74 -19.77 12.09 25.29
CA TYR A 74 -21.22 12.19 25.41
C TYR A 74 -21.80 10.81 25.67
N ARG A 75 -22.52 10.68 26.79
CA ARG A 75 -23.17 9.45 27.25
C ARG A 75 -24.68 9.63 27.33
N TRP A 76 -25.43 8.63 26.90
CA TRP A 76 -26.87 8.59 27.11
C TRP A 76 -27.23 8.28 28.57
N LEU A 77 -28.18 9.02 29.13
CA LEU A 77 -28.68 8.86 30.48
C LEU A 77 -29.99 8.06 30.47
N PRO A 78 -30.11 6.97 31.25
CA PRO A 78 -31.39 6.31 31.46
C PRO A 78 -32.35 7.24 32.21
N PRO A 79 -33.67 7.10 32.05
CA PRO A 79 -34.66 8.03 32.63
C PRO A 79 -34.50 8.31 34.13
N ALA A 80 -33.99 7.34 34.90
CA ALA A 80 -33.75 7.49 36.34
C ALA A 80 -32.58 8.42 36.71
N GLU A 81 -31.63 8.65 35.80
CA GLU A 81 -30.44 9.50 36.01
C GLU A 81 -30.61 10.92 35.45
N ARG A 82 -31.66 11.17 34.66
CA ARG A 82 -31.86 12.43 33.96
C ARG A 82 -32.25 13.53 34.96
N VAL A 83 -31.52 14.64 34.90
CA VAL A 83 -31.81 15.84 35.68
C VAL A 83 -32.10 16.98 34.71
N ARG A 84 -33.32 17.53 34.78
CA ARG A 84 -33.69 18.67 33.93
C ARG A 84 -33.03 19.94 34.48
N HIS A 85 -32.03 20.44 33.78
CA HIS A 85 -31.44 21.75 34.06
C HIS A 85 -32.23 22.83 33.30
N ASP A 86 -33.25 23.39 33.95
CA ASP A 86 -34.03 24.51 33.41
C ASP A 86 -33.29 25.86 33.50
N ALA A 87 -32.07 25.88 34.03
CA ALA A 87 -31.30 27.10 34.25
C ALA A 87 -30.50 27.46 32.99
N SER A 88 -30.94 28.50 32.28
CA SER A 88 -30.08 29.22 31.33
C SER A 88 -28.85 29.74 32.05
N ASP A 89 -27.67 29.53 31.49
CA ASP A 89 -26.45 30.20 31.98
C ASP A 89 -26.71 31.73 32.00
N PRO A 90 -26.62 32.40 33.17
CA PRO A 90 -26.85 33.84 33.26
C PRO A 90 -25.90 34.66 32.37
N ASP A 91 -24.70 34.15 32.14
CA ASP A 91 -23.68 34.78 31.29
C ASP A 91 -23.88 34.46 29.80
N ARG A 92 -24.71 33.46 29.49
CA ARG A 92 -25.07 33.03 28.13
C ARG A 92 -26.56 32.71 28.03
N PRO A 93 -27.44 33.71 28.16
CA PRO A 93 -28.89 33.51 28.25
C PRO A 93 -29.55 32.93 26.99
N ASN A 94 -28.81 32.88 25.88
CA ASN A 94 -29.26 32.29 24.60
C ASN A 94 -28.70 30.88 24.37
N GLU A 95 -27.87 30.36 25.28
CA GLU A 95 -27.36 28.99 25.18
C GLU A 95 -28.45 28.01 25.63
N LEU A 96 -28.80 27.08 24.75
CA LEU A 96 -29.75 26.03 25.07
C LEU A 96 -29.07 25.02 26.01
N PRO A 97 -29.75 24.56 27.07
CA PRO A 97 -29.18 23.52 27.93
C PRO A 97 -28.97 22.23 27.11
N LEU A 98 -27.97 21.44 27.53
CA LEU A 98 -27.77 20.09 27.01
C LEU A 98 -29.08 19.30 27.14
N ALA A 99 -29.39 18.49 26.13
CA ALA A 99 -30.59 17.67 26.15
C ALA A 99 -30.55 16.73 27.38
N PRO A 100 -31.63 16.61 28.17
CA PRO A 100 -31.59 16.01 29.51
C PRO A 100 -31.24 14.52 29.53
N GLU A 101 -31.37 13.85 28.40
CA GLU A 101 -30.96 12.47 28.14
C GLU A 101 -29.48 12.31 27.79
N TRP A 102 -28.70 13.39 27.70
CA TRP A 102 -27.26 13.34 27.48
C TRP A 102 -26.50 13.90 28.67
N ALA A 103 -25.40 13.24 29.03
CA ALA A 103 -24.36 13.77 29.90
C ALA A 103 -23.11 14.11 29.09
N HIS A 104 -22.41 15.17 29.50
CA HIS A 104 -21.13 15.58 28.94
C HIS A 104 -20.02 15.38 29.96
N GLY A 105 -18.97 14.67 29.55
CA GLY A 105 -17.72 14.53 30.28
C GLY A 105 -16.52 14.98 29.46
N GLU A 106 -15.38 15.11 30.12
CA GLU A 106 -14.13 15.47 29.45
C GLU A 106 -12.93 14.65 29.94
N VAL A 107 -12.02 14.36 29.00
CA VAL A 107 -10.69 13.82 29.29
C VAL A 107 -9.67 14.90 28.97
N ALA A 108 -9.07 15.50 30.00
CA ALA A 108 -7.99 16.46 29.81
C ALA A 108 -6.74 15.76 29.23
N ILE A 109 -6.20 16.30 28.15
CA ILE A 109 -5.01 15.79 27.48
C ILE A 109 -3.85 16.77 27.71
N ASP A 110 -2.68 16.22 28.04
CA ASP A 110 -1.50 17.03 28.41
C ASP A 110 -0.93 17.84 27.22
N GLU A 111 -1.24 17.41 25.99
CA GLU A 111 -0.75 17.95 24.73
C GLU A 111 -1.88 18.01 23.70
N MET A 112 -1.62 18.61 22.52
CA MET A 112 -2.63 18.72 21.46
C MET A 112 -3.01 17.33 20.91
N PRO A 113 -4.24 16.84 21.13
CA PRO A 113 -4.68 15.56 20.57
C PRO A 113 -4.93 15.72 19.07
N VAL A 114 -4.49 14.73 18.30
CA VAL A 114 -4.67 14.66 16.84
C VAL A 114 -5.75 13.65 16.48
N ASP A 115 -5.75 12.51 17.16
CA ASP A 115 -6.67 11.41 16.92
C ASP A 115 -6.80 10.51 18.16
N VAL A 116 -7.84 9.70 18.21
CA VAL A 116 -8.11 8.76 19.30
C VAL A 116 -8.70 7.47 18.76
N VAL A 117 -8.38 6.35 19.41
CA VAL A 117 -9.12 5.09 19.26
C VAL A 117 -9.45 4.55 20.64
N ALA A 118 -10.64 3.96 20.79
CA ALA A 118 -11.03 3.23 21.99
C ALA A 118 -10.70 1.75 21.77
N HIS A 119 -9.90 1.15 22.64
CA HIS A 119 -9.49 -0.24 22.51
C HIS A 119 -9.12 -0.84 23.86
N ASP A 120 -9.59 -2.06 24.12
CA ASP A 120 -9.27 -2.83 25.32
C ASP A 120 -7.85 -3.41 25.20
N VAL A 121 -6.88 -2.78 25.85
CA VAL A 121 -5.47 -3.19 25.80
C VAL A 121 -5.14 -4.21 26.88
N ASP A 122 -5.84 -4.20 28.02
CA ASP A 122 -5.54 -5.06 29.17
C ASP A 122 -6.46 -6.28 29.33
N GLY A 123 -7.51 -6.36 28.51
CA GLY A 123 -8.45 -7.49 28.42
C GLY A 123 -9.55 -7.45 29.47
N ASP A 124 -9.78 -6.33 30.14
CA ASP A 124 -10.80 -6.18 31.19
C ASP A 124 -12.22 -5.90 30.65
N LYS A 125 -12.37 -5.79 29.32
CA LYS A 125 -13.59 -5.44 28.59
C LYS A 125 -14.06 -4.00 28.77
N ARG A 126 -13.20 -3.11 29.27
CA ARG A 126 -13.41 -1.66 29.29
C ARG A 126 -12.32 -1.04 28.43
N PRO A 127 -12.66 -0.42 27.29
CA PRO A 127 -11.64 0.09 26.40
C PRO A 127 -10.85 1.26 27.01
N GLU A 128 -9.52 1.22 26.85
CA GLU A 128 -8.68 2.40 27.02
C GLU A 128 -8.86 3.37 25.86
N LEU A 129 -8.63 4.66 26.12
CA LEU A 129 -8.48 5.68 25.08
C LEU A 129 -7.00 5.81 24.71
N LEU A 130 -6.67 5.47 23.47
CA LEU A 130 -5.33 5.60 22.90
C LEU A 130 -5.27 6.89 22.07
N VAL A 131 -4.62 7.91 22.63
CA VAL A 131 -4.64 9.28 22.09
C VAL A 131 -3.32 9.62 21.42
N LEU A 132 -3.35 9.91 20.12
CA LEU A 132 -2.19 10.44 19.40
C LEU A 132 -2.02 11.92 19.71
N THR A 133 -0.87 12.31 20.26
CA THR A 133 -0.56 13.69 20.63
C THR A 133 0.60 14.29 19.84
N THR A 134 0.53 15.60 19.60
CA THR A 134 1.60 16.41 19.01
C THR A 134 1.94 17.61 19.89
N PRO A 135 3.21 18.08 19.90
CA PRO A 135 4.32 17.72 19.02
C PRO A 135 5.16 16.51 19.47
N SER A 136 4.87 15.88 20.62
CA SER A 136 5.72 14.80 21.15
C SER A 136 5.70 13.49 20.34
N ASN A 137 4.73 13.31 19.44
CA ASN A 137 4.49 12.08 18.68
C ASN A 137 4.41 10.87 19.62
N ARG A 138 3.35 10.85 20.44
CA ARG A 138 3.10 9.79 21.43
C ARG A 138 1.70 9.26 21.30
N ILE A 139 1.53 8.00 21.70
CA ILE A 139 0.22 7.45 22.05
C ILE A 139 0.11 7.51 23.56
N SER A 140 -0.70 8.42 24.09
CA SER A 140 -1.03 8.47 25.52
C SER A 140 -2.21 7.53 25.81
N VAL A 141 -2.11 6.74 26.87
CA VAL A 141 -3.12 5.76 27.26
C VAL A 141 -3.89 6.29 28.45
N TYR A 142 -5.22 6.40 28.31
CA TYR A 142 -6.12 6.79 29.40
C TYR A 142 -7.07 5.65 29.70
N ALA A 143 -7.08 5.21 30.96
CA ALA A 143 -8.01 4.20 31.45
C ALA A 143 -9.08 4.84 32.34
N GLN A 144 -10.26 4.25 32.34
CA GLN A 144 -11.33 4.62 33.27
C GLN A 144 -10.89 4.32 34.71
N VAL A 145 -11.21 5.22 35.63
CA VAL A 145 -11.06 5.01 37.07
C VAL A 145 -12.22 4.15 37.54
N ALA A 146 -11.90 3.03 38.20
CA ALA A 146 -12.91 2.16 38.80
C ALA A 146 -13.91 2.94 39.66
N ASP A 147 -15.17 2.51 39.63
CA ASP A 147 -16.30 3.07 40.37
C ASP A 147 -16.68 4.53 40.01
N ARG A 148 -16.15 5.09 38.91
CA ARG A 148 -16.58 6.38 38.36
C ARG A 148 -17.24 6.21 37.01
N ARG A 149 -18.34 6.91 36.77
CA ARG A 149 -18.96 6.97 35.43
C ARG A 149 -18.07 7.77 34.49
N ILE A 150 -18.06 7.42 33.20
CA ILE A 150 -17.14 7.98 32.20
C ILE A 150 -17.25 9.51 32.04
N ASP A 151 -18.41 10.08 32.36
CA ASP A 151 -18.74 11.50 32.27
C ASP A 151 -18.37 12.29 33.53
N GLU A 152 -17.99 11.61 34.62
CA GLU A 152 -17.61 12.27 35.86
C GLU A 152 -16.23 12.93 35.78
N ARG A 153 -16.09 14.07 36.46
CA ARG A 153 -14.80 14.74 36.57
C ARG A 153 -13.75 13.82 37.20
N GLY A 154 -12.65 13.58 36.49
CA GLY A 154 -11.58 12.68 36.96
C GLY A 154 -11.92 11.20 36.83
N ALA A 155 -12.89 10.85 35.98
CA ALA A 155 -13.17 9.46 35.59
C ALA A 155 -12.07 8.83 34.75
N TRP A 156 -11.15 9.62 34.19
CA TRP A 156 -10.07 9.14 33.33
C TRP A 156 -8.71 9.51 33.91
N LYS A 157 -7.79 8.55 33.91
CA LYS A 157 -6.40 8.75 34.33
C LYS A 157 -5.44 8.28 33.24
N LYS A 158 -4.39 9.05 32.99
CA LYS A 158 -3.28 8.60 32.14
C LYS A 158 -2.55 7.46 32.84
N THR A 159 -2.56 6.27 32.25
CA THR A 159 -1.94 5.05 32.80
C THR A 159 -0.62 4.70 32.13
N GLY A 160 -0.38 5.22 30.92
CA GLY A 160 0.83 4.92 30.16
C GLY A 160 0.98 5.80 28.93
N GLU A 161 2.07 5.55 28.22
CA GLU A 161 2.33 6.15 26.92
C GLU A 161 3.33 5.29 26.12
N TRP A 162 3.21 5.35 24.80
CA TRP A 162 4.23 4.85 23.87
C TRP A 162 4.82 6.00 23.07
N ASN A 163 6.15 6.03 23.00
CA ASN A 163 6.86 6.94 22.10
C ASN A 163 6.77 6.41 20.67
N LEU A 164 6.38 7.27 19.73
CA LEU A 164 6.44 6.98 18.30
C LEU A 164 7.76 7.50 17.72
N LEU A 165 8.09 7.04 16.52
CA LEU A 165 9.20 7.56 15.75
C LEU A 165 8.84 8.94 15.17
N ALA A 166 9.85 9.76 14.89
CA ALA A 166 9.64 11.10 14.34
C ALA A 166 8.90 11.06 13.00
N GLY A 167 7.87 11.90 12.87
CA GLY A 167 7.14 12.12 11.63
C GLY A 167 6.01 13.15 11.80
N THR A 168 5.32 13.42 10.69
CA THR A 168 4.09 14.22 10.66
C THR A 168 2.86 13.31 10.46
N PRO A 169 1.93 13.19 11.42
CA PRO A 169 0.71 12.40 11.25
C PRO A 169 -0.15 12.90 10.10
N VAL A 170 -0.73 11.97 9.32
CA VAL A 170 -1.62 12.31 8.19
C VAL A 170 -2.77 11.32 8.06
N GLY A 171 -3.88 11.76 7.48
CA GLY A 171 -5.01 10.92 7.11
C GLY A 171 -6.32 11.68 7.12
N ARG A 172 -7.07 11.57 6.02
CA ARG A 172 -8.34 12.26 5.84
C ARG A 172 -9.38 11.75 6.83
N SER A 173 -9.59 10.44 6.93
CA SER A 173 -10.58 9.83 7.82
C SER A 173 -10.06 9.69 9.26
N GLY A 174 -8.78 9.35 9.43
CA GLY A 174 -8.08 9.26 10.71
C GLY A 174 -6.59 8.98 10.50
N CYS A 175 -5.80 9.06 11.57
CA CYS A 175 -4.37 8.76 11.62
C CYS A 175 -4.07 7.44 12.34
N LEU A 176 -5.07 6.82 12.98
CA LEU A 176 -4.96 5.59 13.76
C LEU A 176 -5.88 4.50 13.22
N LEU A 177 -5.38 3.26 13.11
CA LEU A 177 -6.18 2.06 12.87
C LEU A 177 -5.69 0.94 13.80
N VAL A 178 -6.59 0.27 14.49
CA VAL A 178 -6.26 -0.91 15.31
C VAL A 178 -6.48 -2.17 14.48
N ARG A 179 -5.55 -3.11 14.57
CA ARG A 179 -5.58 -4.36 13.81
C ARG A 179 -5.37 -5.55 14.72
N ASP A 180 -6.20 -6.57 14.53
CA ASP A 180 -6.07 -7.87 15.20
C ASP A 180 -4.99 -8.70 14.51
N LEU A 181 -4.21 -9.44 15.31
CA LEU A 181 -3.14 -10.29 14.80
C LEU A 181 -3.49 -11.78 14.91
N PRO A 182 -3.07 -12.62 13.94
CA PRO A 182 -3.21 -14.06 14.04
C PRO A 182 -2.53 -14.61 15.30
N GLY A 183 -3.23 -15.51 16.00
CA GLY A 183 -2.77 -16.05 17.28
C GLY A 183 -3.10 -15.18 18.51
N GLY A 184 -3.76 -14.05 18.31
CA GLY A 184 -4.22 -13.13 19.36
C GLY A 184 -3.29 -11.94 19.56
N GLY A 185 -3.81 -10.92 20.27
CA GLY A 185 -3.15 -9.63 20.44
C GLY A 185 -3.46 -8.65 19.32
N HIS A 186 -3.05 -7.41 19.53
CA HIS A 186 -3.42 -6.27 18.69
C HIS A 186 -2.21 -5.40 18.39
N GLU A 187 -2.27 -4.70 17.27
CA GLU A 187 -1.35 -3.62 16.98
C GLU A 187 -2.08 -2.36 16.51
N LEU A 188 -1.43 -1.23 16.74
CA LEU A 188 -1.86 0.07 16.25
C LEU A 188 -1.03 0.44 15.03
N LEU A 189 -1.69 0.67 13.92
CA LEU A 189 -1.12 1.33 12.75
C LEU A 189 -1.27 2.84 12.94
N VAL A 190 -0.18 3.57 12.75
CA VAL A 190 -0.16 5.03 12.81
C VAL A 190 0.33 5.61 11.49
N SER A 191 -0.51 6.41 10.86
CA SER A 191 -0.26 6.99 9.54
C SER A 191 0.56 8.29 9.64
N TYR A 192 1.71 8.31 8.98
CA TYR A 192 2.61 9.45 8.85
C TYR A 192 2.96 9.76 7.38
N GLU A 193 3.36 10.99 7.07
CA GLU A 193 3.90 11.37 5.74
C GLU A 193 5.09 10.47 5.33
N GLN A 194 5.89 10.06 6.32
CA GLN A 194 7.11 9.28 6.12
C GLN A 194 6.88 7.75 6.13
N GLY A 195 5.62 7.31 6.15
CA GLY A 195 5.22 5.90 6.09
C GLY A 195 4.18 5.53 7.14
N ILE A 196 4.05 4.24 7.41
CA ILE A 196 3.16 3.71 8.44
C ILE A 196 4.03 3.20 9.58
N GLN A 197 3.72 3.59 10.82
CA GLN A 197 4.32 2.98 11.99
C GLN A 197 3.40 1.88 12.51
N ARG A 198 4.00 0.77 12.95
CA ARG A 198 3.33 -0.31 13.67
C ARG A 198 3.75 -0.24 15.13
N LEU A 199 2.78 -0.30 16.02
CA LEU A 199 2.99 -0.34 17.46
C LEU A 199 2.24 -1.54 18.04
N PRO A 200 2.93 -2.60 18.47
CA PRO A 200 2.29 -3.68 19.21
C PRO A 200 1.63 -3.14 20.49
N LEU A 201 0.34 -3.42 20.68
CA LEU A 201 -0.45 -2.99 21.84
C LEU A 201 -0.22 -3.96 23.00
N GLN A 202 0.97 -3.90 23.56
CA GLN A 202 1.38 -4.68 24.72
C GLN A 202 2.37 -3.89 25.59
N ALA A 203 2.52 -4.33 26.84
CA ALA A 203 3.50 -3.74 27.76
C ALA A 203 4.91 -3.73 27.13
N GLY A 204 5.52 -2.55 27.08
CA GLY A 204 6.86 -2.36 26.49
C GLY A 204 6.93 -2.37 24.97
N GLY A 205 5.78 -2.40 24.27
CA GLY A 205 5.69 -2.25 22.81
C GLY A 205 6.46 -1.04 22.31
N ARG A 206 7.05 -1.15 21.12
CA ARG A 206 7.84 -0.07 20.50
C ARG A 206 7.38 0.13 19.07
N ALA A 207 7.21 1.39 18.69
CA ALA A 207 6.89 1.75 17.33
C ALA A 207 8.05 1.42 16.38
N VAL A 208 7.73 0.79 15.26
CA VAL A 208 8.65 0.54 14.15
C VAL A 208 8.00 0.98 12.86
N TRP A 209 8.79 1.39 11.87
CA TRP A 209 8.24 1.61 10.53
C TRP A 209 7.82 0.28 9.92
N LEU A 210 6.65 0.24 9.28
CA LEU A 210 6.26 -0.85 8.40
C LEU A 210 7.36 -1.02 7.35
N ALA A 211 7.88 -2.24 7.25
CA ALA A 211 8.94 -2.60 6.34
C ALA A 211 8.37 -3.46 5.19
N PRO A 212 8.79 -3.23 3.93
CA PRO A 212 9.70 -2.17 3.48
C PRO A 212 9.05 -0.79 3.57
N ARG A 213 9.83 0.19 4.04
CA ARG A 213 9.33 1.54 4.29
C ARG A 213 9.08 2.31 2.99
N GLU A 214 7.92 2.92 2.89
CA GLU A 214 7.54 3.87 1.85
C GLU A 214 7.20 5.23 2.44
N SER A 215 7.77 6.30 1.88
CA SER A 215 7.40 7.67 2.21
C SER A 215 6.52 8.19 1.07
N ARG A 216 5.22 8.38 1.32
CA ARG A 216 4.27 8.73 0.27
C ARG A 216 3.11 9.54 0.82
N GLY A 217 2.60 10.48 0.01
CA GLY A 217 1.43 11.30 0.32
C GLY A 217 0.14 10.49 0.35
N ARG A 218 -0.06 9.74 1.42
CA ARG A 218 -1.33 9.04 1.72
C ARG A 218 -2.39 10.08 2.07
N ILE A 219 -3.51 9.99 1.37
CA ILE A 219 -4.68 10.86 1.54
C ILE A 219 -5.65 10.20 2.52
N ASP A 220 -5.97 8.93 2.29
CA ASP A 220 -6.88 8.16 3.14
C ASP A 220 -6.54 6.67 3.15
N TRP A 221 -7.10 5.92 4.09
CA TRP A 221 -6.75 4.52 4.33
C TRP A 221 -7.72 3.84 5.29
N HIS A 222 -7.94 2.54 5.09
CA HIS A 222 -8.91 1.73 5.82
C HIS A 222 -8.42 0.29 5.99
N LEU A 223 -8.86 -0.37 7.06
CA LEU A 223 -8.73 -1.81 7.22
C LEU A 223 -10.03 -2.49 6.79
N ALA A 224 -9.95 -3.53 5.98
CA ALA A 224 -11.10 -4.30 5.54
C ALA A 224 -10.67 -5.67 4.97
N ASP A 225 -11.50 -6.70 5.14
CA ASP A 225 -11.33 -8.00 4.47
C ASP A 225 -11.73 -7.88 3.00
N LEU A 226 -10.82 -7.40 2.14
CA LEU A 226 -11.13 -7.16 0.73
C LEU A 226 -11.06 -8.45 -0.08
N ASP A 227 -10.18 -9.38 0.28
CA ASP A 227 -10.01 -10.62 -0.45
C ASP A 227 -10.83 -11.82 0.05
N GLY A 228 -11.47 -11.71 1.21
CA GLY A 228 -12.41 -12.66 1.79
C GLY A 228 -11.77 -13.79 2.58
N ASP A 229 -10.51 -13.65 3.00
CA ASP A 229 -9.82 -14.67 3.77
C ASP A 229 -10.05 -14.56 5.30
N GLY A 230 -10.80 -13.54 5.72
CA GLY A 230 -11.21 -13.31 7.10
C GLY A 230 -10.20 -12.49 7.92
N ASP A 231 -9.10 -12.03 7.32
CA ASP A 231 -8.20 -11.08 7.95
C ASP A 231 -8.47 -9.63 7.48
N SER A 232 -7.75 -8.67 8.07
CA SER A 232 -7.88 -7.26 7.69
C SER A 232 -6.73 -6.82 6.81
N ASP A 233 -7.02 -6.70 5.51
CA ASP A 233 -6.15 -6.02 4.57
C ASP A 233 -6.08 -4.52 4.87
N LEU A 234 -4.97 -3.89 4.50
CA LEU A 234 -4.87 -2.43 4.49
C LEU A 234 -5.01 -1.90 3.07
N VAL A 235 -5.99 -1.02 2.85
CA VAL A 235 -6.13 -0.26 1.60
C VAL A 235 -5.77 1.20 1.82
N GLU A 236 -4.99 1.79 0.91
CA GLU A 236 -4.66 3.21 0.95
C GLU A 236 -4.99 3.92 -0.37
N TRP A 237 -5.39 5.18 -0.24
CA TRP A 237 -5.52 6.14 -1.33
C TRP A 237 -4.34 7.12 -1.30
N THR A 238 -3.69 7.30 -2.44
CA THR A 238 -2.61 8.26 -2.64
C THR A 238 -2.89 9.18 -3.82
N GLY A 239 -2.28 10.37 -3.82
CA GLY A 239 -2.30 11.28 -4.97
C GLY A 239 -1.32 10.91 -6.10
N ALA A 240 -0.62 9.78 -5.99
CA ALA A 240 0.41 9.39 -6.95
C ALA A 240 -0.21 8.82 -8.23
N ALA A 241 0.17 9.40 -9.37
CA ALA A 241 -0.28 8.94 -10.68
C ALA A 241 0.04 7.44 -10.88
N ARG A 242 -0.91 6.70 -11.47
CA ARG A 242 -0.82 5.24 -11.71
C ARG A 242 -0.66 4.39 -10.44
N GLN A 243 -0.83 4.95 -9.25
CA GLN A 243 -0.73 4.24 -7.96
C GLN A 243 -1.74 4.83 -6.98
N VAL A 244 -2.97 5.03 -7.47
CA VAL A 244 -4.00 5.81 -6.79
C VAL A 244 -4.58 5.04 -5.61
N VAL A 245 -5.03 3.80 -5.83
CA VAL A 245 -5.45 2.90 -4.74
C VAL A 245 -4.55 1.69 -4.69
N ARG A 246 -4.09 1.38 -3.49
CA ARG A 246 -3.11 0.32 -3.23
C ARG A 246 -3.59 -0.58 -2.10
N LEU A 247 -3.27 -1.87 -2.22
CA LEU A 247 -3.60 -2.92 -1.26
C LEU A 247 -2.31 -3.46 -0.64
N TYR A 248 -2.23 -3.43 0.68
CA TYR A 248 -1.31 -4.22 1.47
C TYR A 248 -2.10 -5.45 1.93
N ALA A 249 -1.99 -6.53 1.16
CA ALA A 249 -2.62 -7.78 1.53
C ALA A 249 -2.02 -8.28 2.85
N CYS A 250 -2.85 -8.75 3.76
CA CYS A 250 -2.33 -9.38 4.96
C CYS A 250 -1.93 -10.83 4.64
N ALA A 251 -0.80 -11.24 5.19
CA ALA A 251 -0.30 -12.60 5.05
C ALA A 251 -0.82 -13.48 6.19
N PRO A 252 -0.79 -14.82 6.05
CA PRO A 252 -1.28 -15.73 7.10
C PRO A 252 -0.59 -15.57 8.47
N ASP A 253 0.61 -14.98 8.52
CA ASP A 253 1.34 -14.67 9.75
C ASP A 253 0.98 -13.30 10.36
N GLY A 254 0.02 -12.59 9.77
CA GLY A 254 -0.44 -11.26 10.14
C GLY A 254 0.40 -10.13 9.57
N SER A 255 1.46 -10.39 8.82
CA SER A 255 2.28 -9.32 8.25
C SER A 255 1.56 -8.66 7.07
N LEU A 256 1.65 -7.33 6.97
CA LEU A 256 1.21 -6.62 5.78
C LEU A 256 2.28 -6.75 4.69
N LEU A 257 1.91 -7.38 3.57
CA LEU A 257 2.77 -7.50 2.41
C LEU A 257 3.00 -6.12 1.76
N PRO A 258 4.10 -5.90 1.02
CA PRO A 258 4.32 -4.64 0.36
C PRO A 258 3.21 -4.33 -0.64
N ALA A 259 2.80 -3.07 -0.71
CA ALA A 259 1.55 -2.75 -1.38
C ALA A 259 1.58 -2.89 -2.91
N GLN A 260 0.50 -3.47 -3.42
CA GLN A 260 0.20 -3.63 -4.83
C GLN A 260 -0.79 -2.56 -5.28
N THR A 261 -0.61 -2.01 -6.48
CA THR A 261 -1.60 -1.10 -7.06
C THR A 261 -2.79 -1.90 -7.55
N ILE A 262 -4.00 -1.53 -7.10
CA ILE A 262 -5.27 -2.16 -7.53
C ILE A 262 -6.17 -1.20 -8.31
N TYR A 263 -5.91 0.12 -8.25
CA TYR A 263 -6.60 1.13 -9.05
C TYR A 263 -5.67 2.29 -9.43
N GLU A 264 -5.75 2.74 -10.68
CA GLU A 264 -4.81 3.73 -11.24
C GLU A 264 -5.47 5.04 -11.68
N GLN A 265 -6.80 5.11 -11.72
CA GLN A 265 -7.50 6.31 -12.17
C GLN A 265 -7.69 7.29 -11.01
N PRO A 266 -7.72 8.60 -11.27
CA PRO A 266 -8.00 9.60 -10.24
C PRO A 266 -9.35 9.35 -9.54
N VAL A 267 -9.37 9.52 -8.21
CA VAL A 267 -10.57 9.47 -7.37
C VAL A 267 -10.63 10.73 -6.49
N GLU A 268 -11.83 11.09 -6.05
CA GLU A 268 -12.07 12.20 -5.10
C GLU A 268 -12.45 11.70 -3.69
N GLY A 269 -12.75 10.41 -3.57
CA GLY A 269 -13.08 9.74 -2.32
C GLY A 269 -12.85 8.24 -2.40
N LEU A 270 -12.49 7.66 -1.26
CA LEU A 270 -12.30 6.22 -1.06
C LEU A 270 -12.94 5.85 0.29
N GLN A 271 -13.80 4.84 0.28
CA GLN A 271 -14.33 4.17 1.47
C GLN A 271 -14.32 2.65 1.25
N THR A 272 -14.31 1.89 2.34
CA THR A 272 -14.64 0.46 2.35
C THR A 272 -16.04 0.28 2.93
N ALA A 273 -16.76 -0.76 2.52
CA ALA A 273 -18.05 -1.12 3.10
C ALA A 273 -18.13 -2.64 3.28
N ALA A 274 -18.04 -3.10 4.52
CA ALA A 274 -18.09 -4.49 4.93
C ALA A 274 -19.55 -5.01 4.98
N PRO A 275 -19.85 -6.16 4.37
CA PRO A 275 -21.11 -6.86 4.66
C PRO A 275 -21.03 -7.56 6.02
N ALA A 276 -22.19 -8.01 6.53
CA ALA A 276 -22.28 -8.83 7.75
C ALA A 276 -21.47 -10.14 7.65
N ALA A 277 -21.28 -10.65 6.42
CA ALA A 277 -20.40 -11.77 6.15
C ALA A 277 -19.81 -11.71 4.72
N GLY A 278 -18.54 -12.07 4.59
CA GLY A 278 -17.82 -12.13 3.32
C GLY A 278 -16.99 -10.87 3.04
N LYS A 279 -16.70 -10.64 1.76
CA LYS A 279 -15.75 -9.60 1.32
C LYS A 279 -16.31 -8.21 1.47
N ALA A 280 -15.51 -7.30 1.99
CA ALA A 280 -15.76 -5.88 1.92
C ALA A 280 -15.73 -5.37 0.47
N ASP A 281 -16.55 -4.37 0.20
CA ASP A 281 -16.52 -3.64 -1.06
C ASP A 281 -15.64 -2.39 -0.95
N LEU A 282 -15.10 -1.96 -2.10
CA LEU A 282 -14.41 -0.70 -2.27
C LEU A 282 -15.30 0.32 -2.98
N LEU A 283 -15.56 1.44 -2.33
CA LEU A 283 -16.37 2.54 -2.86
C LEU A 283 -15.46 3.68 -3.32
N LEU A 284 -15.43 3.93 -4.63
CA LEU A 284 -14.58 4.96 -5.25
C LEU A 284 -15.43 6.06 -5.90
N LEU A 285 -15.24 7.30 -5.45
CA LEU A 285 -15.84 8.48 -6.08
C LEU A 285 -14.95 8.94 -7.23
N GLY A 286 -15.49 8.96 -8.45
CA GLY A 286 -14.74 9.25 -9.68
C GLY A 286 -14.15 10.66 -9.72
N GLY A 287 -12.85 10.77 -10.02
CA GLY A 287 -12.19 12.07 -10.18
C GLY A 287 -12.31 12.66 -11.59
N ASN A 288 -12.41 11.81 -12.62
CA ASN A 288 -12.61 12.25 -14.00
C ASN A 288 -14.08 12.44 -14.34
N ASP A 289 -14.95 11.64 -13.71
CA ASP A 289 -16.40 11.66 -13.84
C ASP A 289 -17.02 12.00 -12.48
N LYS A 290 -16.83 13.26 -12.10
CA LYS A 290 -17.30 13.82 -10.83
C LYS A 290 -18.77 13.48 -10.59
N GLY A 291 -19.09 13.14 -9.34
CA GLY A 291 -20.46 12.79 -8.95
C GLY A 291 -20.88 11.35 -9.28
N VAL A 292 -19.96 10.49 -9.72
CA VAL A 292 -20.19 9.06 -9.94
C VAL A 292 -19.46 8.25 -8.87
N LEU A 293 -20.22 7.55 -8.04
CA LEU A 293 -19.71 6.58 -7.08
C LEU A 293 -19.71 5.19 -7.72
N ARG A 294 -18.62 4.44 -7.58
CA ARG A 294 -18.54 3.05 -8.04
C ARG A 294 -18.25 2.11 -6.89
N ARG A 295 -18.99 1.00 -6.87
CA ARG A 295 -18.80 -0.11 -5.92
C ARG A 295 -18.05 -1.22 -6.62
N TYR A 296 -16.89 -1.57 -6.09
CA TYR A 296 -16.03 -2.63 -6.58
C TYR A 296 -15.88 -3.73 -5.54
N GLN A 297 -15.64 -4.95 -6.01
CA GLN A 297 -15.15 -6.04 -5.18
C GLN A 297 -13.81 -6.53 -5.72
N LEU A 298 -12.90 -6.87 -4.80
CA LEU A 298 -11.59 -7.42 -5.17
C LEU A 298 -11.75 -8.88 -5.62
N ALA A 299 -11.18 -9.19 -6.77
CA ALA A 299 -11.20 -10.52 -7.37
C ALA A 299 -9.83 -10.87 -7.97
N ARG A 300 -9.65 -12.15 -8.29
CA ARG A 300 -8.52 -12.64 -9.08
C ARG A 300 -8.94 -12.73 -10.54
N ALA A 301 -8.19 -12.07 -11.42
CA ALA A 301 -8.44 -12.13 -12.85
C ALA A 301 -8.01 -13.49 -13.45
N GLU A 302 -8.27 -13.66 -14.74
CA GLU A 302 -7.79 -14.83 -15.49
C GLU A 302 -6.26 -15.01 -15.38
N PRO A 303 -5.77 -16.25 -15.24
CA PRO A 303 -4.33 -16.50 -15.18
C PRO A 303 -3.61 -16.02 -16.45
N SER A 304 -2.43 -15.43 -16.28
CA SER A 304 -1.52 -15.10 -17.38
C SER A 304 -0.07 -15.40 -17.01
N SER A 305 0.83 -15.42 -17.99
CA SER A 305 2.27 -15.64 -17.76
C SER A 305 2.95 -14.53 -16.95
N VAL A 306 2.27 -13.41 -16.73
CA VAL A 306 2.74 -12.25 -15.97
C VAL A 306 1.71 -11.78 -14.94
N GLY A 307 0.76 -12.65 -14.59
CA GLY A 307 -0.37 -12.30 -13.73
C GLY A 307 -0.01 -12.25 -12.25
N ARG A 308 0.95 -13.03 -11.77
CA ARG A 308 1.47 -12.87 -10.41
C ARG A 308 2.43 -11.67 -10.37
N GLN A 309 2.13 -10.72 -9.48
CA GLN A 309 2.85 -9.46 -9.34
C GLN A 309 3.36 -9.33 -7.91
N ASP A 310 4.67 -9.48 -7.69
CA ASP A 310 5.29 -9.30 -6.38
C ASP A 310 5.97 -7.92 -6.33
N ALA A 311 5.26 -6.90 -5.84
CA ALA A 311 5.76 -5.53 -5.75
C ALA A 311 6.69 -5.35 -4.54
N LEU A 312 7.83 -4.67 -4.73
CA LEU A 312 8.76 -4.34 -3.67
C LEU A 312 9.19 -2.86 -3.75
N PRO A 313 8.86 -2.04 -2.75
CA PRO A 313 9.36 -0.68 -2.61
C PRO A 313 10.87 -0.60 -2.58
N MET A 314 11.41 0.24 -3.46
CA MET A 314 12.84 0.37 -3.67
C MET A 314 13.18 1.74 -4.25
N ALA A 315 13.73 2.62 -3.42
CA ALA A 315 14.21 3.91 -3.87
C ALA A 315 15.33 3.75 -4.91
N SER A 316 15.27 4.53 -5.99
CA SER A 316 16.24 4.49 -7.09
C SER A 316 16.37 3.11 -7.77
N ALA A 317 15.28 2.34 -7.88
CA ALA A 317 15.33 1.00 -8.45
C ALA A 317 15.82 0.98 -9.92
N ALA A 318 15.64 2.08 -10.66
CA ALA A 318 16.22 2.24 -11.99
C ALA A 318 17.77 2.20 -12.02
N ARG A 319 18.46 2.41 -10.89
CA ARG A 319 19.92 2.23 -10.79
C ARG A 319 20.27 0.75 -10.66
N ARG A 320 21.56 0.41 -10.73
CA ARG A 320 22.05 -0.98 -10.56
C ARG A 320 22.29 -1.36 -9.10
N GLY A 321 21.60 -0.69 -8.18
CA GLY A 321 21.79 -0.85 -6.75
C GLY A 321 21.12 -2.10 -6.16
N TRP A 322 20.70 -3.05 -6.99
CA TRP A 322 20.05 -4.28 -6.56
C TRP A 322 20.32 -5.41 -7.57
N CYS A 323 20.22 -6.64 -7.11
CA CYS A 323 20.21 -7.85 -7.95
C CYS A 323 19.43 -8.97 -7.28
N GLY A 324 18.95 -9.94 -8.07
CA GLY A 324 18.47 -11.21 -7.56
C GLY A 324 19.62 -12.07 -7.05
N MET A 325 19.38 -12.85 -6.00
CA MET A 325 20.33 -13.77 -5.41
C MET A 325 19.61 -14.97 -4.81
N GLN A 326 20.14 -16.17 -5.00
CA GLN A 326 19.65 -17.36 -4.31
C GLN A 326 20.20 -17.38 -2.89
N ILE A 327 19.32 -17.53 -1.89
CA ILE A 327 19.66 -17.45 -0.46
C ILE A 327 19.25 -18.74 0.23
N GLY A 328 20.20 -19.41 0.88
CA GLY A 328 19.98 -20.71 1.54
C GLY A 328 21.08 -21.71 1.21
N GLY A 329 20.90 -22.95 1.63
CA GLY A 329 21.73 -24.08 1.17
C GLY A 329 21.25 -24.61 -0.18
N PRO A 330 22.00 -25.54 -0.82
CA PRO A 330 21.65 -26.13 -2.12
C PRO A 330 20.23 -26.71 -2.17
N ASP A 331 19.76 -27.29 -1.06
CA ASP A 331 18.47 -27.98 -0.96
C ASP A 331 17.32 -27.07 -0.49
N ALA A 332 17.59 -25.81 -0.15
CA ALA A 332 16.62 -24.88 0.42
C ALA A 332 16.86 -23.42 -0.04
N ALA A 333 17.41 -23.24 -1.24
CA ALA A 333 17.66 -21.93 -1.80
C ALA A 333 16.34 -21.22 -2.13
N THR A 334 16.20 -19.99 -1.66
CA THR A 334 15.05 -19.12 -1.90
C THR A 334 15.48 -17.91 -2.73
N PRO A 335 14.72 -17.53 -3.77
CA PRO A 335 14.97 -16.28 -4.48
C PRO A 335 14.89 -15.10 -3.53
N ALA A 336 15.84 -14.18 -3.62
CA ALA A 336 15.83 -12.95 -2.85
C ALA A 336 16.29 -11.78 -3.69
N VAL A 337 15.89 -10.58 -3.28
CA VAL A 337 16.45 -9.32 -3.75
C VAL A 337 17.45 -8.85 -2.71
N VAL A 338 18.68 -8.55 -3.15
CA VAL A 338 19.65 -7.78 -2.36
C VAL A 338 19.75 -6.39 -2.94
N ALA A 339 19.60 -5.36 -2.11
CA ALA A 339 19.61 -3.96 -2.52
C ALA A 339 20.50 -3.10 -1.61
N ILE A 340 21.02 -2.01 -2.16
CA ILE A 340 21.74 -0.97 -1.43
C ILE A 340 20.72 -0.13 -0.65
N ASP A 341 20.98 0.11 0.63
CA ASP A 341 20.30 1.18 1.37
C ASP A 341 20.86 2.54 0.91
N ALA A 342 20.00 3.41 0.40
CA ALA A 342 20.39 4.72 -0.10
C ALA A 342 20.72 5.74 1.02
N ALA A 343 20.23 5.50 2.23
CA ALA A 343 20.37 6.40 3.37
C ALA A 343 21.48 5.97 4.34
N GLN A 344 21.79 4.67 4.39
CA GLN A 344 22.75 4.11 5.33
C GLN A 344 23.72 3.14 4.63
N PRO A 345 24.94 2.95 5.15
CA PRO A 345 25.88 1.95 4.62
C PRO A 345 25.44 0.53 5.02
N ARG A 346 24.35 0.06 4.41
CA ARG A 346 23.73 -1.24 4.65
C ARG A 346 23.31 -1.90 3.34
N LEU A 347 23.26 -3.23 3.36
CA LEU A 347 22.57 -4.04 2.36
C LEU A 347 21.21 -4.44 2.95
N ARG A 348 20.16 -4.31 2.14
CA ARG A 348 18.80 -4.77 2.42
C ARG A 348 18.57 -6.08 1.68
N LEU A 349 17.95 -7.06 2.32
CA LEU A 349 17.65 -8.36 1.75
C LEU A 349 16.17 -8.66 1.97
N HIS A 350 15.47 -9.04 0.90
CA HIS A 350 14.08 -9.50 0.94
C HIS A 350 13.99 -10.86 0.28
N ARG A 351 13.65 -11.89 1.04
CA ARG A 351 13.36 -13.22 0.49
C ARG A 351 11.97 -13.24 -0.14
N LEU A 352 11.81 -13.99 -1.22
CA LEU A 352 10.52 -14.26 -1.83
C LEU A 352 9.89 -15.50 -1.20
N GLY A 353 8.80 -15.32 -0.47
CA GLY A 353 7.95 -16.39 0.05
C GLY A 353 6.82 -16.76 -0.91
N GLU A 354 5.96 -17.68 -0.48
CA GLU A 354 4.82 -18.15 -1.29
C GLU A 354 3.83 -17.01 -1.57
N ALA A 355 3.45 -16.24 -0.53
CA ALA A 355 2.50 -15.14 -0.60
C ALA A 355 3.09 -13.84 -1.18
N GLY A 356 4.41 -13.67 -1.16
CA GLY A 356 5.07 -12.44 -1.60
C GLY A 356 6.42 -12.21 -0.92
N TRP A 357 6.88 -10.97 -0.89
CA TRP A 357 8.13 -10.60 -0.24
C TRP A 357 8.01 -10.69 1.27
N LEU A 358 8.96 -11.39 1.89
CA LEU A 358 9.08 -11.49 3.34
C LEU A 358 9.69 -10.22 3.94
N THR A 359 9.61 -10.12 5.26
CA THR A 359 10.18 -9.02 6.05
C THR A 359 11.65 -8.79 5.70
N GLU A 360 12.02 -7.51 5.62
CA GLU A 360 13.37 -7.06 5.32
C GLU A 360 14.38 -7.52 6.39
N GLU A 361 15.52 -8.02 5.91
CA GLU A 361 16.75 -8.16 6.69
C GLU A 361 17.76 -7.09 6.28
N THR A 362 18.52 -6.56 7.24
CA THR A 362 19.59 -5.58 6.94
C THR A 362 20.95 -6.06 7.45
N PHE A 363 21.98 -5.82 6.64
CA PHE A 363 23.35 -6.21 6.93
C PHE A 363 24.27 -4.98 6.82
N PRO A 364 25.20 -4.75 7.77
CA PRO A 364 26.19 -3.68 7.67
C PRO A 364 27.03 -3.81 6.39
N ALA A 365 27.34 -2.67 5.76
CA ALA A 365 28.10 -2.62 4.52
C ALA A 365 29.02 -1.40 4.46
N ILE A 366 29.73 -1.25 3.34
CA ILE A 366 30.58 -0.09 3.06
C ILE A 366 29.75 1.08 2.51
N GLY A 367 30.24 2.31 2.68
CA GLY A 367 29.63 3.50 2.08
C GLY A 367 29.90 3.61 0.57
N GLY A 368 29.09 4.40 -0.13
CA GLY A 368 29.34 4.77 -1.53
C GLY A 368 29.12 3.64 -2.55
N MET A 369 28.40 2.58 -2.19
CA MET A 369 28.03 1.50 -3.13
C MET A 369 27.25 2.06 -4.33
N ARG A 370 27.58 1.58 -5.53
CA ARG A 370 27.00 2.01 -6.82
C ARG A 370 26.24 0.91 -7.53
N ALA A 371 26.74 -0.32 -7.47
CA ALA A 371 26.09 -1.45 -8.12
C ALA A 371 26.33 -2.76 -7.37
N LEU A 372 25.40 -3.69 -7.56
CA LEU A 372 25.44 -5.05 -7.06
C LEU A 372 25.33 -6.04 -8.22
N ALA A 373 25.97 -7.20 -8.11
CA ALA A 373 25.75 -8.34 -8.99
C ALA A 373 26.00 -9.64 -8.23
N ALA A 374 25.17 -10.66 -8.45
CA ALA A 374 25.33 -11.97 -7.85
C ALA A 374 25.65 -12.99 -8.95
N PRO A 375 26.91 -13.49 -9.06
CA PRO A 375 27.19 -14.63 -9.92
C PRO A 375 26.48 -15.88 -9.37
N ALA A 376 26.24 -16.87 -10.23
CA ALA A 376 25.48 -18.09 -9.90
C ALA A 376 26.09 -18.97 -8.79
N ALA A 377 27.27 -18.62 -8.27
CA ALA A 377 27.82 -19.22 -7.06
C ALA A 377 26.89 -18.95 -5.87
N GLN A 378 26.36 -20.01 -5.23
CA GLN A 378 25.22 -20.08 -4.29
C GLN A 378 25.35 -19.26 -2.98
N GLY A 379 25.77 -18.01 -3.06
CA GLY A 379 26.05 -17.20 -1.90
C GLY A 379 27.01 -16.04 -2.15
N LEU A 380 27.52 -15.81 -3.36
CA LEU A 380 28.45 -14.71 -3.61
C LEU A 380 27.72 -13.46 -4.11
N LEU A 381 28.00 -12.32 -3.49
CA LEU A 381 27.57 -10.99 -3.93
C LEU A 381 28.80 -10.12 -4.22
N LEU A 382 28.84 -9.53 -5.41
CA LEU A 382 29.82 -8.53 -5.81
C LEU A 382 29.26 -7.13 -5.57
N VAL A 383 30.08 -6.28 -4.96
CA VAL A 383 29.71 -4.91 -4.61
C VAL A 383 30.71 -3.95 -5.26
N TRP A 384 30.22 -3.05 -6.11
CA TRP A 384 31.00 -1.95 -6.65
C TRP A 384 30.79 -0.69 -5.83
N ALA A 385 31.84 -0.18 -5.18
CA ALA A 385 31.84 1.12 -4.52
C ALA A 385 32.42 2.23 -5.42
N LYS A 386 31.94 3.46 -5.21
CA LYS A 386 32.42 4.66 -5.92
C LYS A 386 33.93 4.79 -5.76
N ASP A 387 34.61 5.02 -6.88
CA ASP A 387 36.06 5.20 -6.97
C ASP A 387 36.89 4.01 -6.43
N ALA A 388 36.26 2.84 -6.27
CA ALA A 388 36.95 1.64 -5.81
C ALA A 388 37.95 1.14 -6.85
N ALA A 389 39.14 0.78 -6.36
CA ALA A 389 40.16 0.09 -7.15
C ALA A 389 39.66 -1.29 -7.60
N ASP A 390 39.01 -2.02 -6.69
CA ASP A 390 38.52 -3.39 -6.89
C ASP A 390 37.06 -3.54 -6.45
N LEU A 391 36.40 -4.60 -6.92
CA LEU A 391 35.11 -5.03 -6.38
C LEU A 391 35.28 -5.57 -4.96
N HIS A 392 34.22 -5.49 -4.16
CA HIS A 392 34.15 -6.16 -2.87
C HIS A 392 33.29 -7.42 -2.97
N ARG A 393 33.56 -8.41 -2.14
CA ARG A 393 32.81 -9.67 -2.05
C ARG A 393 32.10 -9.76 -0.72
N CYS A 394 30.83 -10.13 -0.77
CA CYS A 394 30.07 -10.62 0.38
C CYS A 394 29.70 -12.08 0.12
N ARG A 395 29.65 -12.90 1.17
CA ARG A 395 29.19 -14.27 1.09
C ARG A 395 27.96 -14.48 1.96
N TRP A 396 27.02 -15.30 1.52
CA TRP A 396 25.94 -15.81 2.36
C TRP A 396 26.49 -16.96 3.21
N GLU A 397 26.72 -16.71 4.49
CA GLU A 397 27.32 -17.67 5.42
C GLU A 397 26.63 -17.55 6.79
N ASN A 398 26.30 -18.69 7.40
CA ASN A 398 25.67 -18.75 8.73
C ASN A 398 24.41 -17.86 8.85
N GLY A 399 23.57 -17.86 7.81
CA GLY A 399 22.31 -17.13 7.79
C GLY A 399 22.44 -15.60 7.63
N ARG A 400 23.60 -15.10 7.18
CA ARG A 400 23.81 -13.66 6.95
C ARG A 400 24.72 -13.38 5.76
N LEU A 401 24.63 -12.17 5.22
CA LEU A 401 25.66 -11.63 4.33
C LEU A 401 26.88 -11.19 5.17
N THR A 402 28.07 -11.67 4.80
CA THR A 402 29.34 -11.18 5.39
C THR A 402 29.56 -9.72 5.04
N TYR A 403 30.27 -8.99 5.90
CA TYR A 403 30.69 -7.62 5.60
C TYR A 403 31.53 -7.58 4.29
N PRO A 404 31.31 -6.61 3.39
CA PRO A 404 32.03 -6.54 2.11
C PRO A 404 33.56 -6.48 2.31
N GLN A 405 34.29 -7.42 1.70
CA GLN A 405 35.75 -7.45 1.71
C GLN A 405 36.32 -7.14 0.31
N PRO A 406 37.32 -6.26 0.17
CA PRO A 406 37.97 -6.00 -1.11
C PRO A 406 38.47 -7.30 -1.76
N TRP A 407 38.22 -7.45 -3.06
CA TRP A 407 38.79 -8.53 -3.86
C TRP A 407 40.03 -8.02 -4.58
N GLU A 408 41.11 -7.89 -3.81
CA GLU A 408 42.35 -7.31 -4.29
C GLU A 408 42.89 -8.03 -5.53
N ARG A 409 43.38 -7.23 -6.47
CA ARG A 409 44.06 -7.68 -7.67
C ARG A 409 45.51 -7.20 -7.68
N GLU A 410 46.29 -7.66 -8.65
CA GLU A 410 47.64 -7.14 -8.90
C GLU A 410 47.59 -5.91 -9.82
N GLY A 411 48.63 -5.08 -9.78
CA GLY A 411 48.76 -3.86 -10.61
C GLY A 411 48.53 -2.56 -9.84
N LYS A 412 48.95 -1.42 -10.40
CA LYS A 412 48.76 -0.08 -9.82
C LYS A 412 47.69 0.70 -10.58
N ASP A 413 47.22 1.81 -10.01
CA ASP A 413 46.27 2.75 -10.63
C ASP A 413 44.98 2.08 -11.15
N ARG A 414 44.40 1.23 -10.30
CA ARG A 414 43.19 0.47 -10.65
C ARG A 414 41.92 1.27 -10.41
N ARG A 415 40.91 1.05 -11.24
CA ARG A 415 39.55 1.62 -11.04
C ARG A 415 38.49 0.76 -11.72
N ILE A 416 37.44 0.40 -11.00
CA ILE A 416 36.27 -0.25 -11.61
C ILE A 416 35.51 0.77 -12.48
N LEU A 417 35.21 0.38 -13.73
CA LEU A 417 34.55 1.21 -14.73
C LEU A 417 33.08 0.82 -14.95
N ALA A 418 32.75 -0.46 -14.83
CA ALA A 418 31.40 -0.99 -15.01
C ALA A 418 31.23 -2.30 -14.24
N LEU A 419 30.00 -2.60 -13.80
CA LEU A 419 29.56 -3.89 -13.27
C LEU A 419 28.13 -4.14 -13.75
N ASP A 420 27.86 -5.35 -14.25
CA ASP A 420 26.55 -5.71 -14.79
C ASP A 420 26.32 -7.22 -14.88
N THR A 421 25.10 -7.59 -15.27
CA THR A 421 24.71 -8.95 -15.64
C THR A 421 23.97 -8.95 -16.98
N ILE A 422 24.29 -9.90 -17.86
CA ILE A 422 23.53 -10.18 -19.08
C ILE A 422 23.11 -11.65 -19.04
N GLY A 423 21.80 -11.89 -18.99
CA GLY A 423 21.27 -13.24 -18.75
C GLY A 423 21.79 -13.76 -17.41
N SER A 424 22.52 -14.87 -17.44
CA SER A 424 23.16 -15.45 -16.25
C SER A 424 24.65 -15.11 -16.11
N THR A 425 25.21 -14.30 -17.03
CA THR A 425 26.63 -13.94 -17.06
C THR A 425 26.86 -12.61 -16.37
N VAL A 426 27.65 -12.62 -15.29
CA VAL A 426 28.12 -11.39 -14.62
C VAL A 426 29.38 -10.90 -15.32
N TRP A 427 29.53 -9.59 -15.52
CA TRP A 427 30.75 -9.03 -16.08
C TRP A 427 31.11 -7.68 -15.44
N TRP A 428 32.40 -7.34 -15.48
CA TRP A 428 32.87 -6.02 -15.09
C TRP A 428 34.09 -5.62 -15.90
N ALA A 429 34.31 -4.32 -15.99
CA ALA A 429 35.50 -3.74 -16.59
C ALA A 429 36.30 -2.95 -15.54
N GLN A 430 37.62 -3.08 -15.57
CA GLN A 430 38.53 -2.45 -14.64
C GLN A 430 39.69 -1.81 -15.41
N ARG A 431 39.93 -0.53 -15.18
CA ARG A 431 41.15 0.13 -15.66
C ARG A 431 42.32 -0.30 -14.78
N VAL A 432 43.47 -0.60 -15.39
CA VAL A 432 44.73 -0.92 -14.69
C VAL A 432 45.86 -0.16 -15.41
N GLY A 433 46.26 1.00 -14.87
CA GLY A 433 47.19 1.89 -15.56
C GLY A 433 46.62 2.38 -16.91
N ALA A 434 47.29 2.06 -18.02
CA ALA A 434 46.86 2.38 -19.38
C ALA A 434 45.97 1.29 -20.02
N ASP A 435 45.81 0.15 -19.35
CA ASP A 435 45.08 -1.00 -19.85
C ASP A 435 43.65 -1.02 -19.32
N VAL A 436 42.79 -1.76 -20.00
CA VAL A 436 41.45 -2.13 -19.50
C VAL A 436 41.36 -3.65 -19.45
N ASP A 437 41.01 -4.19 -18.29
CA ASP A 437 40.69 -5.60 -18.09
C ASP A 437 39.18 -5.79 -18.10
N LEU A 438 38.71 -6.70 -18.96
CA LEU A 438 37.36 -7.22 -18.94
C LEU A 438 37.35 -8.55 -18.18
N PHE A 439 36.41 -8.69 -17.26
CA PHE A 439 36.13 -9.95 -16.59
C PHE A 439 34.72 -10.41 -16.98
N VAL A 440 34.62 -11.64 -17.46
CA VAL A 440 33.35 -12.28 -17.81
C VAL A 440 33.20 -13.53 -16.96
N TRP A 441 32.10 -13.65 -16.25
CA TRP A 441 31.80 -14.75 -15.34
C TRP A 441 30.48 -15.43 -15.73
N PRO A 442 30.55 -16.42 -16.65
CA PRO A 442 29.41 -17.28 -16.97
C PRO A 442 28.92 -18.06 -15.75
N ALA A 443 27.63 -18.41 -15.71
CA ALA A 443 27.02 -19.09 -14.56
C ALA A 443 27.60 -20.49 -14.29
N ASP A 444 28.12 -21.17 -15.31
CA ASP A 444 28.74 -22.49 -15.24
C ASP A 444 30.24 -22.45 -14.88
N ALA A 445 30.84 -21.26 -14.82
CA ALA A 445 32.25 -21.10 -14.51
C ALA A 445 32.48 -20.89 -13.00
N THR A 446 33.50 -21.56 -12.45
CA THR A 446 33.90 -21.40 -11.04
C THR A 446 34.61 -20.08 -10.75
N GLU A 447 35.26 -19.51 -11.77
CA GLU A 447 36.02 -18.25 -11.68
C GLU A 447 35.79 -17.39 -12.93
N PRO A 448 35.90 -16.05 -12.80
CA PRO A 448 35.79 -15.14 -13.93
C PRO A 448 36.96 -15.28 -14.92
N ARG A 449 36.67 -15.23 -16.21
CA ARG A 449 37.70 -15.13 -17.25
C ARG A 449 38.14 -13.68 -17.41
N GLN A 450 39.44 -13.41 -17.21
CA GLN A 450 40.05 -12.11 -17.47
C GLN A 450 40.52 -12.00 -18.93
N THR A 451 40.33 -10.84 -19.55
CA THR A 451 40.82 -10.51 -20.88
C THR A 451 41.36 -9.08 -20.86
N ARG A 452 42.65 -8.92 -21.20
CA ARG A 452 43.34 -7.63 -21.15
C ARG A 452 43.34 -6.92 -22.49
N TYR A 453 42.97 -5.66 -22.48
CA TYR A 453 43.06 -4.74 -23.61
C TYR A 453 44.19 -3.74 -23.34
N ALA A 454 45.37 -4.05 -23.86
CA ALA A 454 46.57 -3.25 -23.66
C ALA A 454 46.47 -1.85 -24.30
N ASP A 455 46.99 -0.83 -23.61
CA ASP A 455 47.12 0.55 -24.12
C ASP A 455 45.81 1.21 -24.59
N LEU A 456 44.67 0.82 -24.00
CA LEU A 456 43.35 1.37 -24.38
C LEU A 456 43.18 2.85 -23.98
N GLY A 457 43.94 3.28 -22.97
CA GLY A 457 44.07 4.67 -22.55
C GLY A 457 43.68 4.91 -21.10
N THR A 458 44.44 5.78 -20.43
CA THR A 458 44.22 6.16 -19.01
C THR A 458 42.95 7.00 -18.79
N LYS A 459 42.31 7.48 -19.86
CA LYS A 459 41.12 8.34 -19.83
C LYS A 459 39.81 7.57 -19.96
N VAL A 460 39.83 6.27 -20.24
CA VAL A 460 38.60 5.48 -20.36
C VAL A 460 37.82 5.56 -19.05
N GLU A 461 36.55 5.94 -19.14
CA GLU A 461 35.65 6.16 -18.00
C GLU A 461 34.37 5.34 -18.09
N GLN A 462 33.86 5.07 -19.30
CA GLN A 462 32.69 4.24 -19.51
C GLN A 462 33.02 3.08 -20.44
N VAL A 463 32.48 1.91 -20.11
CA VAL A 463 32.65 0.67 -20.87
C VAL A 463 31.30 -0.04 -20.99
N VAL A 464 30.94 -0.43 -22.21
CA VAL A 464 29.81 -1.31 -22.50
C VAL A 464 30.36 -2.59 -23.13
N TRP A 465 30.07 -3.75 -22.52
CA TRP A 465 30.41 -5.03 -23.12
C TRP A 465 29.31 -5.49 -24.07
N LEU A 466 29.68 -5.80 -25.31
CA LEU A 466 28.76 -6.25 -26.36
C LEU A 466 28.91 -7.74 -26.66
N GLY A 467 29.43 -8.52 -25.72
CA GLY A 467 29.70 -9.95 -25.89
C GLY A 467 31.09 -10.23 -26.46
N GLY A 468 31.57 -11.47 -26.23
CA GLY A 468 32.89 -11.91 -26.68
C GLY A 468 34.01 -10.99 -26.19
N ASP A 469 34.85 -10.54 -27.11
CA ASP A 469 35.96 -9.60 -26.92
C ASP A 469 35.65 -8.18 -27.42
N THR A 470 34.36 -7.83 -27.52
CA THR A 470 33.91 -6.56 -28.09
C THR A 470 33.46 -5.60 -27.00
N LEU A 471 34.09 -4.41 -26.98
CA LEU A 471 33.77 -3.32 -26.05
C LEU A 471 33.44 -2.03 -26.80
N LEU A 472 32.48 -1.27 -26.28
CA LEU A 472 32.42 0.17 -26.51
C LEU A 472 33.08 0.88 -25.34
N VAL A 473 33.94 1.84 -25.63
CA VAL A 473 34.60 2.65 -24.60
C VAL A 473 34.42 4.13 -24.87
N GLN A 474 34.22 4.90 -23.81
CA GLN A 474 34.20 6.37 -23.86
C GLN A 474 35.22 6.93 -22.87
N ASP A 475 36.00 7.87 -23.34
CA ASP A 475 36.94 8.61 -22.51
C ASP A 475 36.21 9.69 -21.72
N ALA A 476 36.75 10.05 -20.56
CA ALA A 476 36.25 11.15 -19.75
C ALA A 476 36.07 12.43 -20.58
N TYR A 477 34.89 13.05 -20.45
CA TYR A 477 34.48 14.28 -21.17
C TYR A 477 34.35 14.17 -22.69
N ALA A 478 34.55 12.99 -23.28
CA ALA A 478 34.36 12.78 -24.72
C ALA A 478 32.90 12.47 -25.03
N THR A 479 32.35 13.06 -26.10
CA THR A 479 31.04 12.65 -26.63
C THR A 479 31.15 11.44 -27.55
N ALA A 480 32.32 11.22 -28.16
CA ALA A 480 32.55 10.13 -29.08
C ALA A 480 32.98 8.86 -28.33
N GLY A 481 32.38 7.73 -28.70
CA GLY A 481 32.80 6.40 -28.28
C GLY A 481 33.78 5.77 -29.28
N ARG A 482 34.43 4.69 -28.84
CA ARG A 482 35.32 3.86 -29.66
C ARG A 482 34.85 2.41 -29.58
N LEU A 483 34.83 1.71 -30.71
CA LEU A 483 34.61 0.27 -30.77
C LEU A 483 35.98 -0.43 -30.68
N VAL A 484 36.08 -1.37 -29.75
CA VAL A 484 37.31 -2.12 -29.48
C VAL A 484 37.00 -3.60 -29.62
N THR A 485 37.82 -4.30 -30.39
CA THR A 485 37.81 -5.76 -30.53
C THR A 485 39.23 -6.30 -30.32
N LEU A 486 39.39 -7.60 -30.07
CA LEU A 486 40.71 -8.22 -30.07
C LEU A 486 40.96 -8.94 -31.40
N LYS A 487 42.14 -8.68 -31.99
CA LYS A 487 42.66 -9.46 -33.10
C LYS A 487 44.05 -9.93 -32.76
N ASP A 488 44.26 -11.25 -32.77
CA ASP A 488 45.53 -11.87 -32.38
C ASP A 488 46.01 -11.42 -30.98
N GLY A 489 45.06 -11.25 -30.05
CA GLY A 489 45.32 -10.80 -28.66
C GLY A 489 45.64 -9.32 -28.51
N LYS A 490 45.54 -8.51 -29.58
CA LYS A 490 45.79 -7.06 -29.54
C LYS A 490 44.51 -6.26 -29.76
N PRO A 491 44.30 -5.17 -29.02
CA PRO A 491 43.18 -4.28 -29.26
C PRO A 491 43.23 -3.64 -30.64
N VAL A 492 42.15 -3.81 -31.39
CA VAL A 492 41.88 -3.07 -32.63
C VAL A 492 40.78 -2.07 -32.34
N VAL A 493 41.14 -0.79 -32.43
CA VAL A 493 40.24 0.33 -32.16
C VAL A 493 39.70 0.89 -33.47
N SER A 494 38.38 1.07 -33.54
CA SER A 494 37.70 1.73 -34.64
C SER A 494 36.74 2.79 -34.12
N SER A 495 36.40 3.75 -34.98
CA SER A 495 35.47 4.84 -34.65
C SER A 495 34.32 4.90 -35.66
N PRO A 496 33.37 3.95 -35.62
CA PRO A 496 32.18 3.99 -36.48
C PRO A 496 31.42 5.30 -36.33
N ALA A 497 30.77 5.75 -37.41
CA ALA A 497 30.03 7.02 -37.42
C ALA A 497 28.94 7.09 -36.34
N LEU A 498 28.31 5.95 -36.02
CA LEU A 498 27.29 5.83 -34.97
C LEU A 498 27.82 6.18 -33.56
N LEU A 499 29.14 6.12 -33.36
CA LEU A 499 29.76 6.44 -32.07
C LEU A 499 30.21 7.90 -31.96
N ALA A 500 30.02 8.75 -32.96
CA ALA A 500 30.45 10.15 -32.90
C ALA A 500 29.79 10.96 -31.76
N LYS A 501 28.56 10.58 -31.40
CA LYS A 501 27.79 11.05 -30.24
C LYS A 501 27.16 9.85 -29.55
N MET A 502 27.99 9.04 -28.92
CA MET A 502 27.55 7.81 -28.28
C MET A 502 26.81 8.11 -26.97
N ASP A 503 25.59 7.61 -26.83
CA ASP A 503 24.96 7.40 -25.54
C ASP A 503 25.12 5.91 -25.17
N PRO A 504 25.97 5.56 -24.18
CA PRO A 504 26.18 4.17 -23.80
C PRO A 504 24.91 3.46 -23.31
N ALA A 505 23.89 4.18 -22.83
CA ALA A 505 22.63 3.58 -22.40
C ALA A 505 21.81 2.99 -23.55
N GLU A 506 22.04 3.43 -24.79
CA GLU A 506 21.37 2.89 -25.97
C GLU A 506 21.96 1.54 -26.41
N TYR A 507 23.22 1.26 -26.08
CA TYR A 507 23.93 0.07 -26.56
C TYR A 507 23.92 -1.03 -25.51
N LEU A 508 23.62 -2.26 -25.94
CA LEU A 508 23.53 -3.40 -25.06
C LEU A 508 23.82 -4.71 -25.79
N ALA A 509 24.18 -5.74 -25.03
CA ALA A 509 24.13 -7.12 -25.48
C ALA A 509 22.93 -7.81 -24.84
N LEU A 510 22.22 -8.61 -25.62
CA LEU A 510 21.08 -9.40 -25.19
C LEU A 510 21.36 -10.88 -25.43
N GLU A 511 21.03 -11.73 -24.47
CA GLU A 511 21.07 -13.18 -24.66
C GLU A 511 19.85 -13.62 -25.48
N VAL A 512 20.10 -14.15 -26.67
CA VAL A 512 19.09 -14.69 -27.59
C VAL A 512 19.51 -16.11 -27.94
N ASN A 513 18.73 -17.10 -27.49
CA ASN A 513 18.98 -18.53 -27.73
C ASN A 513 20.37 -18.98 -27.26
N GLY A 514 20.76 -18.54 -26.06
CA GLY A 514 22.07 -18.86 -25.48
C GLY A 514 23.26 -18.17 -26.16
N THR A 515 23.03 -17.26 -27.10
CA THR A 515 24.08 -16.46 -27.77
C THR A 515 23.86 -14.98 -27.50
N LEU A 516 24.94 -14.24 -27.24
CA LEU A 516 24.87 -12.79 -27.11
C LEU A 516 24.75 -12.13 -28.48
N ARG A 517 23.70 -11.33 -28.65
CA ARG A 517 23.50 -10.46 -29.81
C ARG A 517 23.68 -9.01 -29.41
N ARG A 518 24.41 -8.26 -30.23
CA ARG A 518 24.63 -6.82 -30.07
C ARG A 518 23.39 -6.07 -30.52
N ALA A 519 22.96 -5.10 -29.73
CA ALA A 519 21.79 -4.31 -30.03
C ALA A 519 21.99 -2.84 -29.67
N ARG A 520 21.17 -2.00 -30.29
CA ARG A 520 20.97 -0.60 -29.92
C ARG A 520 19.48 -0.32 -29.80
N LEU A 521 19.03 0.22 -28.67
CA LEU A 521 17.67 0.71 -28.49
C LEU A 521 17.70 2.24 -28.58
N THR A 522 17.18 2.79 -29.68
CA THR A 522 17.17 4.24 -29.93
C THR A 522 15.87 4.63 -30.62
N ASP A 523 15.33 5.80 -30.27
CA ASP A 523 14.06 6.33 -30.82
C ASP A 523 12.85 5.37 -30.76
N GLY A 524 12.84 4.44 -29.82
CA GLY A 524 11.76 3.46 -29.66
C GLY A 524 11.88 2.22 -30.57
N VAL A 525 13.04 2.02 -31.21
CA VAL A 525 13.31 0.89 -32.10
C VAL A 525 14.52 0.12 -31.58
N LEU A 526 14.39 -1.20 -31.45
CA LEU A 526 15.52 -2.08 -31.17
C LEU A 526 16.19 -2.46 -32.50
N GLN A 527 17.45 -2.11 -32.67
CA GLN A 527 18.26 -2.46 -33.83
C GLN A 527 19.24 -3.57 -33.44
N TRP A 528 19.24 -4.68 -34.17
CA TRP A 528 20.31 -5.68 -34.09
C TRP A 528 21.50 -5.20 -34.89
N LEU A 529 22.70 -5.30 -34.30
CA LEU A 529 23.92 -4.75 -34.89
C LEU A 529 24.86 -5.86 -35.40
N GLY A 530 25.51 -5.60 -36.53
CA GLY A 530 26.62 -6.39 -37.05
C GLY A 530 27.94 -6.14 -36.31
N ASP A 531 29.04 -6.70 -36.84
CA ASP A 531 30.39 -6.56 -36.29
C ASP A 531 30.95 -5.14 -36.35
N ASP A 532 30.51 -4.36 -37.32
CA ASP A 532 30.87 -2.96 -37.53
C ASP A 532 29.87 -1.97 -36.93
N LEU A 533 28.91 -2.48 -36.15
CA LEU A 533 27.77 -1.77 -35.56
C LEU A 533 26.74 -1.26 -36.58
N HIS A 534 26.78 -1.64 -37.86
CA HIS A 534 25.67 -1.32 -38.76
C HIS A 534 24.42 -2.13 -38.38
N PRO A 535 23.22 -1.51 -38.37
CA PRO A 535 21.98 -2.24 -38.18
C PRO A 535 21.79 -3.31 -39.26
N VAL A 536 21.57 -4.56 -38.84
CA VAL A 536 21.32 -5.70 -39.74
C VAL A 536 19.87 -6.13 -39.73
N ASP A 537 19.14 -5.83 -38.65
CA ASP A 537 17.73 -6.16 -38.46
C ASP A 537 17.14 -5.24 -37.37
N GLN A 538 15.82 -5.16 -37.25
CA GLN A 538 15.15 -4.30 -36.29
C GLN A 538 13.83 -4.89 -35.77
N VAL A 539 13.49 -4.53 -34.53
CA VAL A 539 12.21 -4.83 -33.89
C VAL A 539 11.49 -3.53 -33.56
N MET A 540 10.23 -3.48 -33.97
CA MET A 540 9.34 -2.32 -33.78
C MET A 540 7.98 -2.82 -33.27
N LEU A 541 7.29 -1.98 -32.51
CA LEU A 541 5.87 -2.19 -32.18
C LEU A 541 4.99 -1.69 -33.33
N ALA A 542 3.67 -1.73 -33.15
CA ALA A 542 2.72 -1.19 -34.13
C ALA A 542 2.91 0.33 -34.32
N GLU A 543 2.33 0.87 -35.40
CA GLU A 543 2.49 2.28 -35.75
C GLU A 543 2.11 3.21 -34.59
N GLY A 544 3.02 4.13 -34.25
CA GLY A 544 2.87 5.08 -33.14
C GLY A 544 3.36 4.58 -31.77
N GLN A 545 3.61 3.28 -31.60
CA GLN A 545 4.14 2.71 -30.35
C GLN A 545 5.67 2.65 -30.37
N LYS A 546 6.30 2.95 -29.23
CA LYS A 546 7.76 2.96 -29.08
C LYS A 546 8.20 1.95 -28.04
N ILE A 547 9.29 1.24 -28.29
CA ILE A 547 9.89 0.30 -27.33
C ILE A 547 10.70 1.09 -26.30
N GLY A 548 10.34 0.96 -25.02
CA GLY A 548 11.13 1.48 -23.89
C GLY A 548 12.10 0.45 -23.32
N SER A 549 11.78 -0.84 -23.43
CA SER A 549 12.68 -1.94 -23.01
C SER A 549 12.33 -3.21 -23.79
N TYR A 550 13.32 -4.07 -24.04
CA TYR A 550 13.15 -5.33 -24.76
C TYR A 550 13.89 -6.46 -24.05
N LEU A 551 13.21 -7.59 -23.85
CA LEU A 551 13.76 -8.75 -23.15
C LEU A 551 13.43 -10.05 -23.90
N PRO A 552 14.42 -10.73 -24.50
CA PRO A 552 14.24 -12.08 -25.05
C PRO A 552 13.80 -13.09 -23.97
N GLN A 553 12.97 -14.07 -24.35
CA GLN A 553 12.50 -15.15 -23.47
C GLN A 553 12.85 -16.55 -24.00
N GLY A 554 13.36 -16.64 -25.23
CA GLY A 554 13.73 -17.89 -25.88
C GLY A 554 13.63 -17.79 -27.40
N PRO A 555 13.67 -18.93 -28.12
CA PRO A 555 13.64 -18.96 -29.58
C PRO A 555 12.43 -18.23 -30.16
N GLY A 556 12.72 -17.09 -30.81
CA GLY A 556 11.72 -16.27 -31.48
C GLY A 556 10.65 -15.71 -30.54
N ALA A 557 10.96 -15.51 -29.25
CA ALA A 557 10.01 -14.96 -28.29
C ALA A 557 10.66 -13.87 -27.42
N ALA A 558 9.91 -12.80 -27.15
CA ALA A 558 10.37 -11.70 -26.31
C ALA A 558 9.22 -10.96 -25.63
N TRP A 559 9.56 -10.15 -24.64
CA TRP A 559 8.72 -9.09 -24.11
C TRP A 559 9.26 -7.73 -24.54
N ALA A 560 8.37 -6.80 -24.87
CA ALA A 560 8.70 -5.39 -25.03
C ALA A 560 7.79 -4.54 -24.16
N LEU A 561 8.37 -3.66 -23.36
CA LEU A 561 7.63 -2.65 -22.62
C LEU A 561 7.49 -1.42 -23.53
N GLU A 562 6.26 -0.94 -23.73
CA GLU A 562 5.99 0.32 -24.42
C GLU A 562 6.65 1.49 -23.66
N GLN A 563 7.19 2.46 -24.37
CA GLN A 563 7.78 3.66 -23.76
C GLN A 563 6.72 4.38 -22.91
N GLY A 564 7.06 4.68 -21.65
CA GLY A 564 6.11 5.19 -20.66
C GLY A 564 5.33 4.10 -19.92
N GLY A 565 5.50 2.82 -20.27
CA GLY A 565 5.01 1.67 -19.53
C GLY A 565 3.50 1.46 -19.61
N GLY A 566 2.84 1.94 -20.66
CA GLY A 566 1.39 1.78 -20.84
C GLY A 566 0.98 0.32 -21.06
N PHE A 567 1.77 -0.39 -21.86
CA PHE A 567 1.54 -1.79 -22.22
C PHE A 567 2.83 -2.60 -22.19
N LEU A 568 2.68 -3.88 -21.87
CA LEU A 568 3.71 -4.90 -21.98
C LEU A 568 3.28 -5.88 -23.07
N HIS A 569 4.07 -5.96 -24.13
CA HIS A 569 3.76 -6.75 -25.33
C HIS A 569 4.54 -8.05 -25.34
N ARG A 570 3.86 -9.17 -25.55
CA ARG A 570 4.50 -10.43 -25.89
C ARG A 570 4.70 -10.46 -27.40
N LEU A 571 5.93 -10.71 -27.82
CA LEU A 571 6.30 -10.80 -29.23
C LEU A 571 6.69 -12.24 -29.58
N LYS A 572 6.30 -12.66 -30.77
CA LYS A 572 6.73 -13.92 -31.38
C LYS A 572 7.20 -13.69 -32.81
N ALA A 573 8.29 -14.33 -33.20
CA ALA A 573 8.76 -14.34 -34.57
C ALA A 573 7.73 -15.05 -35.47
N ASP A 574 7.40 -14.44 -36.61
CA ASP A 574 6.67 -15.10 -37.69
C ASP A 574 7.59 -16.04 -38.51
N ASP A 575 7.06 -16.69 -39.55
CA ASP A 575 7.82 -17.63 -40.39
C ASP A 575 9.02 -16.97 -41.09
N ALA A 576 9.02 -15.64 -41.23
CA ALA A 576 10.12 -14.87 -41.78
C ALA A 576 11.14 -14.41 -40.70
N GLY A 577 10.91 -14.76 -39.44
CA GLY A 577 11.74 -14.36 -38.31
C GLY A 577 11.42 -12.96 -37.76
N VAL A 578 10.39 -12.28 -38.29
CA VAL A 578 10.04 -10.92 -37.88
C VAL A 578 9.22 -10.98 -36.59
N MET A 579 9.63 -10.24 -35.57
CA MET A 579 8.92 -10.19 -34.29
C MET A 579 7.58 -9.47 -34.45
N ARG A 580 6.49 -10.17 -34.14
CA ARG A 580 5.10 -9.64 -34.16
C ARG A 580 4.51 -9.67 -32.77
N VAL A 581 3.75 -8.63 -32.41
CA VAL A 581 2.95 -8.62 -31.18
C VAL A 581 1.88 -9.69 -31.29
N VAL A 582 1.87 -10.62 -30.34
CA VAL A 582 0.84 -11.67 -30.23
C VAL A 582 -0.10 -11.45 -29.05
N GLU A 583 0.31 -10.62 -28.09
CA GLU A 583 -0.47 -10.29 -26.90
C GLU A 583 0.01 -8.95 -26.34
N SER A 584 -0.93 -8.16 -25.82
CA SER A 584 -0.66 -6.93 -25.09
C SER A 584 -1.40 -6.98 -23.77
N VAL A 585 -0.68 -6.82 -22.67
CA VAL A 585 -1.27 -6.74 -21.34
C VAL A 585 -0.97 -5.38 -20.73
N LYS A 586 -1.87 -4.88 -19.88
CA LYS A 586 -1.61 -3.69 -19.09
C LYS A 586 -0.78 -4.11 -17.86
N PRO A 587 0.50 -3.73 -17.76
CA PRO A 587 1.31 -4.06 -16.60
C PRO A 587 0.96 -3.16 -15.41
N PRO A 588 1.37 -3.54 -14.18
CA PRO A 588 1.45 -2.57 -13.09
C PRO A 588 2.43 -1.45 -13.44
N ALA A 589 2.40 -0.35 -12.68
CA ALA A 589 3.30 0.79 -12.88
C ALA A 589 4.78 0.38 -12.96
N GLY A 590 5.44 0.80 -14.03
CA GLY A 590 6.86 0.54 -14.31
C GLY A 590 7.31 1.30 -15.56
N THR A 591 8.57 1.73 -15.60
CA THR A 591 9.13 2.53 -16.70
C THR A 591 10.21 1.78 -17.49
N ALA A 592 10.76 0.70 -16.93
CA ALA A 592 11.71 -0.17 -17.60
C ALA A 592 11.42 -1.65 -17.31
N LEU A 593 11.85 -2.52 -18.21
CA LEU A 593 11.77 -3.97 -18.08
C LEU A 593 13.18 -4.56 -17.98
N ARG A 594 13.43 -5.39 -16.97
CA ARG A 594 14.69 -6.10 -16.79
C ARG A 594 14.47 -7.60 -16.67
N GLY A 595 15.42 -8.36 -17.20
CA GLY A 595 15.58 -9.77 -16.89
C GLY A 595 16.60 -9.93 -15.77
N ASP A 596 16.29 -10.78 -14.81
CA ASP A 596 17.20 -11.18 -13.73
C ASP A 596 17.24 -12.72 -13.66
N PRO A 597 18.41 -13.34 -13.54
CA PRO A 597 18.55 -14.80 -13.59
C PRO A 597 17.88 -15.53 -12.41
N VAL A 598 17.61 -14.84 -11.30
CA VAL A 598 16.96 -15.40 -10.12
C VAL A 598 15.48 -15.00 -10.07
N LEU A 599 15.18 -13.74 -10.39
CA LEU A 599 13.83 -13.18 -10.25
C LEU A 599 12.98 -13.35 -11.52
N GLY A 600 13.59 -13.56 -12.68
CA GLY A 600 12.92 -13.63 -13.98
C GLY A 600 12.61 -12.25 -14.53
N LEU A 601 11.32 -11.99 -14.81
CA LEU A 601 10.86 -10.74 -15.39
C LEU A 601 10.61 -9.70 -14.29
N VAL A 602 11.26 -8.55 -14.37
CA VAL A 602 11.12 -7.48 -13.36
C VAL A 602 10.81 -6.16 -14.04
N LEU A 603 9.67 -5.58 -13.71
CA LEU A 603 9.37 -4.17 -13.99
C LEU A 603 10.07 -3.30 -12.97
N VAL A 604 10.62 -2.20 -13.45
CA VAL A 604 11.41 -1.28 -12.64
C VAL A 604 10.84 0.12 -12.81
N ASP A 605 10.66 0.81 -11.69
CA ASP A 605 10.31 2.22 -11.63
C ASP A 605 11.33 2.99 -10.77
N GLN A 606 11.08 4.28 -10.53
CA GLN A 606 11.94 5.09 -9.66
C GLN A 606 11.89 4.65 -8.20
N GLU A 607 10.74 4.17 -7.74
CA GLU A 607 10.47 3.92 -6.31
C GLU A 607 10.15 2.46 -5.98
N ARG A 608 10.15 1.56 -6.98
CA ARG A 608 9.88 0.14 -6.77
C ARG A 608 10.37 -0.75 -7.90
N ILE A 609 10.41 -2.04 -7.60
CA ILE A 609 10.40 -3.12 -8.58
C ILE A 609 9.11 -3.92 -8.46
N VAL A 610 8.69 -4.55 -9.55
CA VAL A 610 7.60 -5.54 -9.54
C VAL A 610 8.06 -6.77 -10.30
N ARG A 611 8.22 -7.88 -9.58
CA ARG A 611 8.48 -9.17 -10.21
C ARG A 611 7.20 -9.69 -10.86
N LEU A 612 7.30 -10.10 -12.11
CA LEU A 612 6.20 -10.67 -12.89
C LEU A 612 6.43 -12.17 -13.11
N SER A 613 5.41 -12.97 -12.85
CA SER A 613 5.44 -14.41 -13.11
C SER A 613 4.05 -14.96 -13.42
N ALA A 614 3.96 -16.24 -13.79
CA ALA A 614 2.69 -16.88 -14.07
C ALA A 614 1.80 -16.88 -12.83
N GLY A 615 0.52 -16.50 -13.00
CA GLY A 615 -0.45 -16.47 -11.91
C GLY A 615 -1.64 -15.57 -12.24
N GLN A 616 -2.41 -15.20 -11.23
CA GLN A 616 -3.61 -14.37 -11.36
C GLN A 616 -3.38 -13.00 -10.72
N PRO A 617 -3.52 -11.89 -11.47
CA PRO A 617 -3.42 -10.57 -10.89
C PRO A 617 -4.68 -10.24 -10.09
N TRP A 618 -4.54 -9.29 -9.17
CA TRP A 618 -5.70 -8.64 -8.58
C TRP A 618 -6.44 -7.82 -9.65
N GLU A 619 -7.77 -7.88 -9.60
CA GLU A 619 -8.66 -7.01 -10.35
C GLU A 619 -9.76 -6.46 -9.45
N LEU A 620 -10.21 -5.25 -9.75
CA LEU A 620 -11.41 -4.68 -9.16
C LEU A 620 -12.58 -4.92 -10.10
N LYS A 621 -13.47 -5.84 -9.72
CA LYS A 621 -14.69 -6.12 -10.45
C LYS A 621 -15.73 -5.06 -10.10
N LEU A 622 -16.12 -4.26 -11.08
CA LEU A 622 -17.20 -3.29 -10.93
C LEU A 622 -18.52 -4.04 -10.67
N LEU A 623 -19.13 -3.81 -9.51
CA LEU A 623 -20.44 -4.36 -9.17
C LEU A 623 -21.56 -3.40 -9.55
N GLU A 624 -21.38 -2.11 -9.26
CA GLU A 624 -22.42 -1.11 -9.43
C GLU A 624 -21.81 0.28 -9.68
N SER A 625 -22.51 1.10 -10.47
CA SER A 625 -22.17 2.50 -10.71
C SER A 625 -23.37 3.37 -10.37
N ILE A 626 -23.19 4.27 -9.42
CA ILE A 626 -24.21 5.14 -8.85
C ILE A 626 -23.89 6.57 -9.24
N ASP A 627 -24.82 7.25 -9.88
CA ASP A 627 -24.71 8.67 -10.19
C ASP A 627 -25.79 9.47 -9.43
N GLY A 628 -25.81 10.80 -9.63
CA GLY A 628 -26.82 11.69 -9.05
C GLY A 628 -28.28 11.43 -9.51
N ARG A 629 -28.59 10.28 -10.12
CA ARG A 629 -29.97 9.84 -10.42
C ARG A 629 -30.57 9.01 -9.29
N ILE A 630 -29.74 8.27 -8.57
CA ILE A 630 -30.16 7.45 -7.43
C ILE A 630 -30.40 8.42 -6.27
N GLY A 631 -31.67 8.69 -5.96
CA GLY A 631 -32.05 9.84 -5.12
C GLY A 631 -33.36 10.55 -5.51
N ARG A 632 -33.81 10.40 -6.76
CA ARG A 632 -34.78 11.33 -7.36
C ARG A 632 -36.24 11.01 -7.06
N ARG A 633 -37.01 12.04 -6.69
CA ARG A 633 -38.41 12.19 -7.14
C ARG A 633 -38.40 12.81 -8.54
N SER A 634 -39.32 12.43 -9.42
CA SER A 634 -39.43 13.00 -10.78
C SER A 634 -39.53 14.53 -10.74
N GLY A 635 -38.61 15.24 -11.42
CA GLY A 635 -38.70 16.70 -11.64
C GLY A 635 -37.76 17.62 -10.85
N VAL A 636 -36.76 17.12 -10.12
CA VAL A 636 -35.79 17.94 -9.35
C VAL A 636 -34.43 18.05 -10.08
N SER A 637 -33.78 19.23 -10.00
CA SER A 637 -32.45 19.52 -10.58
C SER A 637 -31.32 18.65 -10.00
N GLU A 638 -30.25 18.45 -10.78
CA GLU A 638 -29.10 17.57 -10.51
C GLU A 638 -28.61 17.65 -9.05
N SER A 639 -28.59 16.52 -8.33
CA SER A 639 -27.75 16.35 -7.13
C SER A 639 -26.37 15.86 -7.56
N THR A 640 -25.32 16.36 -6.92
CA THR A 640 -23.94 15.93 -7.21
C THR A 640 -23.40 15.23 -5.98
N ILE A 641 -22.86 14.02 -6.16
CA ILE A 641 -22.17 13.29 -5.09
C ILE A 641 -20.79 13.94 -4.90
N HIS A 642 -20.59 14.65 -3.79
CA HIS A 642 -19.31 15.31 -3.49
C HIS A 642 -18.44 14.46 -2.55
N ARG A 643 -19.07 13.70 -1.65
CA ARG A 643 -18.42 12.78 -0.73
C ARG A 643 -19.30 11.55 -0.49
N VAL A 644 -18.67 10.50 0.02
CA VAL A 644 -19.34 9.29 0.51
C VAL A 644 -18.84 9.00 1.92
N LEU A 645 -19.74 8.63 2.80
CA LEU A 645 -19.49 8.14 4.15
C LEU A 645 -20.11 6.74 4.28
N VAL A 646 -19.61 5.93 5.19
CA VAL A 646 -20.03 4.54 5.38
C VAL A 646 -20.24 4.26 6.87
N THR A 647 -21.34 3.58 7.21
CA THR A 647 -21.66 3.04 8.53
C THR A 647 -22.89 2.14 8.40
N ASP A 648 -23.17 1.29 9.40
CA ASP A 648 -24.37 0.42 9.46
C ASP A 648 -25.60 1.25 9.90
N LEU A 649 -26.44 1.68 8.95
CA LEU A 649 -27.51 2.65 9.23
C LEU A 649 -28.77 2.02 9.81
N ASP A 650 -29.05 0.76 9.46
CA ASP A 650 -30.27 0.07 9.86
C ASP A 650 -30.07 -1.02 10.93
N GLY A 651 -28.82 -1.33 11.27
CA GLY A 651 -28.48 -2.29 12.32
C GLY A 651 -28.50 -3.74 11.85
N ASP A 652 -28.52 -4.00 10.55
CA ASP A 652 -28.50 -5.36 10.00
C ASP A 652 -27.10 -6.00 10.01
N GLY A 653 -26.08 -5.22 10.42
CA GLY A 653 -24.69 -5.63 10.49
C GLY A 653 -23.93 -5.51 9.17
N ASN A 654 -24.57 -5.04 8.10
CA ASN A 654 -23.91 -4.61 6.89
C ASN A 654 -23.61 -3.11 6.97
N GLU A 655 -22.46 -2.71 6.44
CA GLU A 655 -22.18 -1.30 6.23
C GLU A 655 -22.88 -0.78 4.97
N ASP A 656 -23.54 0.36 5.16
CA ASP A 656 -24.30 1.12 4.17
C ASP A 656 -23.53 2.34 3.67
N ALA A 657 -24.05 3.00 2.64
CA ALA A 657 -23.44 4.20 2.09
C ALA A 657 -24.32 5.44 2.29
N VAL A 658 -23.70 6.55 2.68
CA VAL A 658 -24.34 7.88 2.72
C VAL A 658 -23.69 8.77 1.67
N LEU A 659 -24.50 9.23 0.71
CA LEU A 659 -24.07 10.21 -0.30
C LEU A 659 -24.22 11.62 0.25
N CYS A 660 -23.15 12.43 0.15
CA CYS A 660 -23.17 13.84 0.58
C CYS A 660 -23.26 14.78 -0.62
N ASP A 661 -24.33 15.57 -0.68
CA ASP A 661 -24.42 16.74 -1.54
C ASP A 661 -24.03 18.00 -0.74
N ASP A 662 -22.72 18.29 -0.73
CA ASP A 662 -22.13 19.42 -0.01
C ASP A 662 -22.61 20.80 -0.49
N ARG A 663 -23.28 20.87 -1.65
CA ARG A 663 -23.88 22.10 -2.17
C ARG A 663 -25.30 22.30 -1.64
N LYS A 664 -26.10 21.23 -1.59
CA LYS A 664 -27.48 21.26 -1.09
C LYS A 664 -27.58 21.00 0.40
N HIS A 665 -26.47 20.64 1.04
CA HIS A 665 -26.40 20.23 2.45
C HIS A 665 -27.35 19.06 2.75
N GLN A 666 -27.44 18.14 1.77
CA GLN A 666 -28.32 16.98 1.80
C GLN A 666 -27.51 15.69 1.92
N LEU A 667 -28.04 14.76 2.69
CA LEU A 667 -27.58 13.39 2.77
C LEU A 667 -28.60 12.45 2.12
N THR A 668 -28.11 11.40 1.48
CA THR A 668 -28.94 10.30 0.99
C THR A 668 -28.38 8.97 1.51
N ALA A 669 -29.18 8.28 2.33
CA ALA A 669 -28.88 6.94 2.82
C ALA A 669 -29.18 5.90 1.72
N LEU A 670 -28.20 5.03 1.48
CA LEU A 670 -28.30 3.88 0.61
C LEU A 670 -28.04 2.62 1.43
N LEU A 671 -29.09 1.84 1.68
CA LEU A 671 -29.01 0.59 2.41
C LEU A 671 -28.51 -0.53 1.51
N ARG A 672 -27.70 -1.43 2.05
CA ARG A 672 -27.25 -2.61 1.35
C ARG A 672 -28.38 -3.64 1.25
N ALA A 673 -28.76 -3.97 0.02
CA ALA A 673 -29.67 -5.07 -0.26
C ALA A 673 -29.00 -6.13 -1.15
N ALA A 674 -29.66 -7.28 -1.32
CA ALA A 674 -29.18 -8.36 -2.19
C ALA A 674 -28.91 -7.91 -3.63
N GLU A 675 -29.69 -6.96 -4.14
CA GLU A 675 -29.59 -6.43 -5.51
C GLU A 675 -28.59 -5.26 -5.64
N GLY A 676 -27.97 -4.80 -4.54
CA GLY A 676 -27.07 -3.64 -4.53
C GLY A 676 -27.47 -2.58 -3.51
N LEU A 677 -26.89 -1.38 -3.63
CA LEU A 677 -27.20 -0.26 -2.74
C LEU A 677 -28.53 0.39 -3.12
N GLN A 678 -29.49 0.40 -2.21
CA GLN A 678 -30.84 0.91 -2.44
C GLN A 678 -31.11 2.18 -1.64
N ARG A 679 -31.63 3.21 -2.32
CA ARG A 679 -32.00 4.46 -1.65
C ARG A 679 -33.11 4.23 -0.63
N SER A 680 -32.84 4.55 0.63
CA SER A 680 -33.85 4.64 1.68
C SER A 680 -34.37 6.08 1.78
N VAL A 681 -33.66 6.94 2.52
CA VAL A 681 -34.10 8.30 2.86
C VAL A 681 -33.11 9.36 2.38
N THR A 682 -33.64 10.54 2.01
CA THR A 682 -32.86 11.73 1.68
C THR A 682 -33.36 12.87 2.56
N TRP A 683 -32.46 13.58 3.22
CA TRP A 683 -32.82 14.68 4.12
C TRP A 683 -31.78 15.81 4.07
N THR A 684 -32.22 17.01 4.43
CA THR A 684 -31.36 18.19 4.57
C THR A 684 -30.83 18.24 6.00
N VAL A 685 -29.52 18.39 6.17
CA VAL A 685 -28.88 18.43 7.50
C VAL A 685 -28.93 19.83 8.10
N PHE A 686 -28.71 20.86 7.27
CA PHE A 686 -28.80 22.25 7.68
C PHE A 686 -29.20 23.15 6.51
N GLU A 687 -29.79 24.31 6.80
CA GLU A 687 -30.09 25.33 5.81
C GLU A 687 -29.12 26.52 5.95
N ASP A 688 -28.44 26.90 4.87
CA ASP A 688 -27.66 28.14 4.82
C ASP A 688 -28.59 29.31 4.45
N ARG A 689 -29.31 29.86 5.44
CA ARG A 689 -30.11 31.08 5.23
C ARG A 689 -29.22 32.31 5.38
N LYS A 690 -28.48 32.68 4.32
CA LYS A 690 -27.84 34.00 4.25
C LYS A 690 -28.91 35.10 4.24
N TYR A 691 -28.97 35.87 5.32
CA TYR A 691 -29.85 37.03 5.47
C TYR A 691 -29.19 38.30 4.86
N PRO A 692 -29.92 39.23 4.21
CA PRO A 692 -31.27 39.16 3.67
C PRO A 692 -31.23 39.14 2.12
N TYR A 693 -32.00 38.25 1.50
CA TYR A 693 -32.13 38.12 0.03
C TYR A 693 -30.89 37.58 -0.70
N ASP A 694 -30.74 36.26 -0.68
CA ASP A 694 -30.43 35.53 -1.90
C ASP A 694 -31.15 34.18 -1.82
N GLY A 695 -32.34 34.11 -2.42
CA GLY A 695 -33.09 32.85 -2.59
C GLY A 695 -32.47 31.92 -3.64
N GLY A 696 -31.15 31.99 -3.82
CA GLY A 696 -30.38 31.16 -4.74
C GLY A 696 -29.62 30.07 -3.98
N GLU A 697 -29.41 28.92 -4.62
CA GLU A 697 -28.49 27.90 -4.10
C GLU A 697 -27.11 28.52 -3.83
N SER A 698 -26.55 28.29 -2.63
CA SER A 698 -25.20 28.75 -2.30
C SER A 698 -24.20 28.20 -3.32
N LYS A 699 -23.31 29.05 -3.82
CA LYS A 699 -22.23 28.62 -4.72
C LYS A 699 -21.08 27.93 -3.97
N ASP A 700 -21.05 28.07 -2.65
CA ASP A 700 -19.97 27.56 -1.81
C ASP A 700 -20.20 26.08 -1.49
N LEU A 701 -19.19 25.24 -1.75
CA LEU A 701 -19.20 23.85 -1.33
C LEU A 701 -18.82 23.75 0.14
N VAL A 702 -19.72 23.26 0.98
CA VAL A 702 -19.50 23.09 2.42
C VAL A 702 -19.49 21.60 2.73
N ALA A 703 -18.30 21.05 3.00
CA ALA A 703 -18.09 19.64 3.30
C ALA A 703 -18.58 19.25 4.71
N GLU A 704 -19.87 19.38 4.94
CA GLU A 704 -20.58 19.09 6.19
C GLU A 704 -21.79 18.18 5.89
N PRO A 705 -22.14 17.21 6.77
CA PRO A 705 -21.42 16.86 8.00
C PRO A 705 -20.04 16.27 7.71
N ARG A 706 -19.09 16.53 8.61
CA ARG A 706 -17.69 16.10 8.49
C ARG A 706 -17.51 14.62 8.79
N ARG A 707 -18.32 14.08 9.70
CA ARG A 707 -18.29 12.70 10.16
C ARG A 707 -19.69 12.22 10.50
N ILE A 708 -19.91 10.93 10.30
CA ILE A 708 -21.07 10.19 10.80
C ILE A 708 -20.58 8.92 11.46
N ALA A 709 -21.35 8.36 12.38
CA ALA A 709 -21.24 6.98 12.83
C ALA A 709 -22.62 6.49 13.29
N ALA A 710 -22.86 5.20 13.12
CA ALA A 710 -23.96 4.52 13.78
C ALA A 710 -23.57 4.17 15.21
N LEU A 711 -24.56 4.15 16.11
CA LEU A 711 -24.40 3.79 17.51
C LEU A 711 -25.71 3.25 18.09
N ASP A 712 -25.65 2.54 19.20
CA ASP A 712 -26.82 2.23 20.06
C ASP A 712 -26.67 3.00 21.38
N ALA A 713 -27.11 4.27 21.40
CA ALA A 713 -26.89 5.13 22.56
C ALA A 713 -27.86 4.79 23.70
N ASP A 714 -29.12 4.48 23.36
CA ASP A 714 -30.18 4.23 24.33
C ASP A 714 -30.38 2.73 24.68
N GLY A 715 -29.57 1.85 24.10
CA GLY A 715 -29.51 0.42 24.39
C GLY A 715 -30.74 -0.35 23.90
N ASP A 716 -31.52 0.21 22.97
CA ASP A 716 -32.72 -0.40 22.42
C ASP A 716 -32.42 -1.33 21.21
N ARG A 717 -31.17 -1.35 20.76
CA ARG A 717 -30.64 -2.11 19.61
C ARG A 717 -31.16 -1.67 18.25
N ARG A 718 -31.76 -0.49 18.15
CA ARG A 718 -32.00 0.20 16.89
C ARG A 718 -30.86 1.17 16.67
N ARG A 719 -30.37 1.25 15.44
CA ARG A 719 -29.23 2.12 15.15
C ARG A 719 -29.64 3.59 15.16
N ASP A 720 -29.05 4.31 16.10
CA ASP A 720 -28.98 5.76 16.08
C ASP A 720 -27.91 6.20 15.06
N LEU A 721 -28.02 7.44 14.59
CA LEU A 721 -27.02 8.07 13.75
C LEU A 721 -26.50 9.34 14.41
N VAL A 722 -25.21 9.33 14.77
CA VAL A 722 -24.52 10.53 15.24
C VAL A 722 -23.70 11.16 14.12
N MET A 723 -23.69 12.49 14.06
CA MET A 723 -22.87 13.22 13.10
C MET A 723 -22.33 14.53 13.66
N VAL A 724 -21.13 14.89 13.22
CA VAL A 724 -20.57 16.22 13.48
C VAL A 724 -20.83 17.10 12.28
N SER A 725 -21.62 18.16 12.49
CA SER A 725 -21.93 19.17 11.49
C SER A 725 -21.62 20.54 12.07
N GLN A 726 -20.68 21.27 11.46
CA GLN A 726 -20.24 22.59 11.92
C GLN A 726 -19.80 22.56 13.40
N ASP A 727 -20.45 23.32 14.28
CA ASP A 727 -20.26 23.40 15.74
C ASP A 727 -21.36 22.64 16.50
N ARG A 728 -21.94 21.61 15.88
CA ARG A 728 -23.02 20.79 16.44
C ARG A 728 -22.69 19.30 16.34
N LEU A 729 -23.08 18.57 17.38
CA LEU A 729 -23.29 17.13 17.35
C LEU A 729 -24.79 16.91 17.14
N VAL A 730 -25.15 16.26 16.03
CA VAL A 730 -26.53 15.94 15.71
C VAL A 730 -26.70 14.44 15.88
N VAL A 731 -27.68 14.04 16.69
CA VAL A 731 -28.02 12.63 16.92
C VAL A 731 -29.44 12.41 16.41
N TYR A 732 -29.59 11.44 15.51
CA TYR A 732 -30.89 10.94 15.09
C TYR A 732 -31.16 9.61 15.80
N LEU A 733 -32.30 9.51 16.48
CA LEU A 733 -32.65 8.33 17.28
C LEU A 733 -33.39 7.31 16.42
N GLY A 734 -32.94 6.06 16.44
CA GLY A 734 -33.56 4.96 15.69
C GLY A 734 -35.01 4.73 16.13
N LYS A 735 -35.29 5.00 17.41
CA LYS A 735 -36.63 5.07 17.99
C LYS A 735 -36.67 6.18 19.02
N ASP A 736 -37.75 6.96 19.05
CA ASP A 736 -37.90 8.06 20.01
C ASP A 736 -39.17 7.83 20.83
N ASP A 737 -39.05 6.99 21.87
CA ASP A 737 -40.14 6.72 22.83
C ASP A 737 -40.59 7.97 23.63
N GLU A 738 -39.94 9.12 23.39
CA GLU A 738 -40.20 10.39 24.06
C GLU A 738 -40.98 11.40 23.20
N GLN A 739 -41.23 11.09 21.92
CA GLN A 739 -42.19 11.81 21.08
C GLN A 739 -43.50 11.01 20.95
N PRO A 740 -44.68 11.64 21.17
CA PRO A 740 -45.98 10.96 21.08
C PRO A 740 -46.42 10.59 19.66
#